data_AF-A0A0C2YZ86-F1
#
_entry.id   AF-A0A0C2YZ86-F1
#
_cell.length_a   1.000
_cell.length_b   1.000
_cell.length_c   1.000
_cell.angle_alpha   90.00
_cell.angle_beta   90.00
_cell.angle_gamma   90.00
#
_symmetry.space_group_name_H-M   'P 1'
#
loop_
_entity.id
_entity.type
_entity.pdbx_description
1 polymer ?
#
loop_
_entity_poly.entity_id
_entity_poly.type
_entity_poly.pdbx_seq_one_letter_code
_entity_poly.pdbx_strand_id
1 'polypeptide(L)'
;MAGADLAQSYNDEDGCPPVSSEISRLSSAFPFGIDDNAEKTMDFLFENLPPEPRAWSLCETYMEQATWAFRPIRREELIDEILSPIYKVVKEKNTSGFYPPNSVSAHKLAAMFLVFSLGALVDLTLEPYNKEADVYYHLGRASLSLRSVFDSPEIVTVQAILLMASYHGNAGNRYTMDSSWALTSLGAKLAQGTGLHRDCSRWKMDPKTVQRRRSLFWELFSTELFYSLALGRPPSIRLSYVDTEFPDDDEATVDAQGNTLVGYYRWKYEFTKEIFASVIELTLTAEAPQYQTILELDRKVREKTFFPHLNAFISPEDEECTPSVYMKRSLLGQYRSITLLYLHRSFFAQSMLDHPMNPLQSPYAPSFLAAYRCASGVIKSSLNHYDRFPELCGRWWGIWTHLFSAAIIVGCIVTRSPSSSMASSAFIELGLACDLFEKGAMHSRRARSGLAILYKMREKAFQVYSQFRTGNTVSSRILAVDKPDYGEDELALFGGQTRVLVSKLLNSSKKTRKQSASSPAPSLSSPSSEGDARGTPSNDTSREVHPSLVEYLAMFPPSNAPSRSSSDGHKNTMEEESAPPMPPSEPQQEQYQMWPNWAPPSLFTPLPMETFSNITTELTPFSSGQSSATAETTPVEIKTDPSDVSLVDLGMMMTGESGMDEQWISFMRDSGLLQIDGNGMGMYTSSPPTFMAHEGVNQTTGY
;
A
#
# COMPACT_ATOMS: atom_id res chain seq x y z
N MET A 1 34.15 -3.88 26.84
CA MET A 1 33.83 -3.86 28.27
C MET A 1 32.94 -2.67 28.54
N ALA A 2 31.95 -2.86 29.42
CA ALA A 2 30.80 -2.00 29.73
C ALA A 2 29.77 -1.92 28.58
N GLY A 3 28.60 -2.57 28.64
CA GLY A 3 27.76 -2.84 29.81
C GLY A 3 27.02 -1.56 30.16
N ALA A 4 25.88 -1.35 29.49
CA ALA A 4 24.92 -0.30 29.83
C ALA A 4 23.55 -0.97 29.90
N ASP A 5 22.99 -0.96 31.11
CA ASP A 5 21.71 -1.54 31.47
C ASP A 5 20.58 -1.11 30.53
N LEU A 6 19.99 -2.09 29.84
CA LEU A 6 18.72 -1.95 29.12
C LEU A 6 17.57 -1.96 30.14
N ALA A 7 17.35 -0.84 30.80
CA ALA A 7 16.05 -0.53 31.38
C ALA A 7 15.32 0.42 30.43
N GLN A 8 14.86 -0.09 29.28
CA GLN A 8 13.83 0.58 28.52
C GLN A 8 12.50 0.32 29.22
N SER A 9 12.02 1.31 29.98
CA SER A 9 10.61 1.40 30.31
C SER A 9 9.85 1.60 29.01
N TYR A 10 9.36 0.52 28.42
CA TYR A 10 8.28 0.59 27.45
C TYR A 10 7.10 1.20 28.20
N ASN A 11 6.68 2.40 27.80
CA ASN A 11 5.40 2.92 28.26
C ASN A 11 4.31 1.96 27.73
N ASP A 12 3.62 1.29 28.66
CA ASP A 12 2.45 0.43 28.48
C ASP A 12 1.24 1.24 27.97
N GLU A 13 1.36 1.88 26.80
CA GLU A 13 0.22 2.48 26.08
C GLU A 13 -0.25 1.63 24.88
N ASP A 14 0.45 0.55 24.58
CA ASP A 14 -0.07 -0.46 23.67
C ASP A 14 -1.10 -1.29 24.45
N GLY A 15 -2.40 -1.12 24.16
CA GLY A 15 -3.51 -1.89 24.74
C GLY A 15 -3.46 -3.42 24.53
N CYS A 16 -2.30 -3.99 24.22
CA CYS A 16 -2.05 -5.42 24.21
C CYS A 16 -1.55 -5.86 25.59
N PRO A 17 -2.31 -6.69 26.33
CA PRO A 17 -1.90 -7.13 27.66
C PRO A 17 -0.62 -7.98 27.60
N PRO A 18 0.31 -7.82 28.54
CA PRO A 18 1.61 -8.48 28.48
C PRO A 18 1.48 -10.01 28.43
N VAL A 19 2.26 -10.63 27.55
CA VAL A 19 2.48 -12.08 27.55
C VAL A 19 3.24 -12.51 28.81
N SER A 20 3.16 -13.79 29.17
CA SER A 20 3.88 -14.28 30.36
C SER A 20 5.39 -14.05 30.22
N SER A 21 6.06 -13.85 31.35
CA SER A 21 7.51 -13.59 31.39
C SER A 21 8.32 -14.68 30.70
N GLU A 22 7.89 -15.94 30.84
CA GLU A 22 8.55 -17.09 30.20
C GLU A 22 8.38 -17.09 28.67
N ILE A 23 7.18 -16.79 28.16
CA ILE A 23 6.93 -16.65 26.73
C ILE A 23 7.77 -15.51 26.16
N SER A 24 7.83 -14.37 26.86
CA SER A 24 8.64 -13.22 26.44
C SER A 24 10.13 -13.55 26.38
N ARG A 25 10.66 -14.24 27.41
CA ARG A 25 12.05 -14.70 27.48
C ARG A 25 12.41 -15.58 26.29
N LEU A 26 11.61 -16.63 26.03
CA LEU A 26 11.84 -17.58 24.94
C LEU A 26 11.68 -16.91 23.56
N SER A 27 10.66 -16.07 23.41
CA SER A 27 10.43 -15.32 22.18
C SER A 27 11.57 -14.37 21.84
N SER A 28 12.30 -13.85 22.84
CA SER A 28 13.40 -12.90 22.67
C SER A 28 14.70 -13.55 22.17
N ALA A 29 14.79 -14.88 22.20
CA ALA A 29 15.96 -15.62 21.69
C ALA A 29 16.02 -15.74 20.16
N PHE A 30 14.91 -15.45 19.47
CA PHE A 30 14.88 -15.37 18.01
C PHE A 30 15.78 -14.22 17.53
N PRO A 31 16.60 -14.37 16.47
CA PRO A 31 16.65 -15.50 15.52
C PRO A 31 17.75 -16.54 15.78
N PHE A 32 18.61 -16.34 16.77
CA PHE A 32 19.84 -17.13 16.96
C PHE A 32 19.62 -18.43 17.73
N GLY A 33 18.52 -18.50 18.48
CA GLY A 33 18.10 -19.68 19.22
C GLY A 33 18.46 -19.63 20.71
N ILE A 34 18.00 -20.64 21.45
CA ILE A 34 18.27 -20.79 22.89
C ILE A 34 19.42 -21.78 23.15
N ASP A 35 20.29 -21.45 24.11
CA ASP A 35 21.28 -22.37 24.68
C ASP A 35 20.70 -23.26 25.80
N ASP A 36 19.39 -23.12 26.07
CA ASP A 36 18.69 -23.73 27.21
C ASP A 36 18.13 -25.13 26.87
N ASN A 37 17.54 -25.81 27.86
CA ASN A 37 17.00 -27.17 27.71
C ASN A 37 15.80 -27.24 26.73
N ALA A 38 16.09 -27.53 25.45
CA ALA A 38 15.13 -27.61 24.36
C ALA A 38 13.93 -28.53 24.62
N GLU A 39 14.12 -29.64 25.35
CA GLU A 39 13.04 -30.58 25.69
C GLU A 39 12.02 -29.95 26.64
N LYS A 40 12.49 -29.24 27.69
CA LYS A 40 11.61 -28.50 28.59
C LYS A 40 10.85 -27.39 27.88
N THR A 41 11.52 -26.67 26.98
CA THR A 41 10.87 -25.63 26.18
C THR A 41 9.82 -26.24 25.25
N MET A 42 10.11 -27.39 24.62
CA MET A 42 9.13 -28.10 23.79
C MET A 42 7.90 -28.55 24.59
N ASP A 43 8.11 -29.06 25.80
CA ASP A 43 7.03 -29.45 26.70
C ASP A 43 6.16 -28.26 27.10
N PHE A 44 6.78 -27.14 27.45
CA PHE A 44 6.08 -25.88 27.72
C PHE A 44 5.25 -25.42 26.51
N LEU A 45 5.79 -25.53 25.29
CA LEU A 45 5.06 -25.17 24.08
C LEU A 45 3.85 -26.08 23.86
N PHE A 46 3.97 -27.39 24.10
CA PHE A 46 2.84 -28.32 24.01
C PHE A 46 1.74 -28.03 25.03
N GLU A 47 2.10 -27.58 26.24
CA GLU A 47 1.13 -27.17 27.27
C GLU A 47 0.34 -25.92 26.89
N ASN A 48 0.88 -25.09 26.00
CA ASN A 48 0.23 -23.86 25.50
C ASN A 48 -0.56 -24.08 24.20
N LEU A 49 -0.74 -25.34 23.75
CA LEU A 49 -1.60 -25.63 22.60
C LEU A 49 -3.09 -25.49 22.98
N PRO A 50 -3.91 -24.84 22.13
CA PRO A 50 -5.35 -24.79 22.37
C PRO A 50 -5.99 -26.18 22.24
N PRO A 51 -7.22 -26.37 22.77
CA PRO A 51 -8.00 -27.57 22.47
C PRO A 51 -8.14 -27.78 20.96
N GLU A 52 -8.08 -29.05 20.53
CA GLU A 52 -8.10 -29.43 19.11
C GLU A 52 -9.25 -28.79 18.29
N PRO A 53 -10.49 -28.64 18.81
CA PRO A 53 -11.55 -27.92 18.08
C PRO A 53 -11.23 -26.43 17.82
N ARG A 54 -10.61 -25.74 18.80
CA ARG A 54 -10.20 -24.33 18.61
C ARG A 54 -9.04 -24.23 17.62
N ALA A 55 -8.08 -25.15 17.69
CA ALA A 55 -6.97 -25.23 16.75
C ALA A 55 -7.47 -25.37 15.30
N TRP A 56 -8.42 -26.28 15.07
CA TRP A 56 -9.05 -26.46 13.77
C TRP A 56 -9.78 -25.19 13.30
N SER A 57 -10.58 -24.58 14.17
CA SER A 57 -11.27 -23.32 13.88
C SER A 57 -10.30 -22.22 13.48
N LEU A 58 -9.18 -22.05 14.20
CA LEU A 58 -8.15 -21.05 13.86
C LEU A 58 -7.52 -21.31 12.49
N CYS A 59 -7.24 -22.57 12.15
CA CYS A 59 -6.72 -22.94 10.84
C CYS A 59 -7.71 -22.63 9.71
N GLU A 60 -8.98 -22.99 9.87
CA GLU A 60 -10.01 -22.71 8.85
C GLU A 60 -10.29 -21.21 8.71
N THR A 61 -10.33 -20.47 9.83
CA THR A 61 -10.48 -19.00 9.82
C THR A 61 -9.33 -18.34 9.07
N TYR A 62 -8.07 -18.76 9.32
CA TYR A 62 -6.92 -18.29 8.55
C TYR A 62 -7.05 -18.59 7.05
N MET A 63 -7.47 -19.82 6.71
CA MET A 63 -7.66 -20.23 5.31
C MET A 63 -8.71 -19.36 4.61
N GLU A 64 -9.86 -19.12 5.23
CA GLU A 64 -10.94 -18.32 4.64
C GLU A 64 -10.59 -16.83 4.57
N GLN A 65 -10.03 -16.27 5.63
CA GLN A 65 -9.94 -14.81 5.80
C GLN A 65 -8.58 -14.19 5.46
N ALA A 66 -7.51 -14.96 5.29
CA ALA A 66 -6.17 -14.41 5.03
C ALA A 66 -5.47 -14.95 3.78
N THR A 67 -5.73 -16.20 3.37
CA THR A 67 -4.91 -16.84 2.31
C THR A 67 -5.12 -16.26 0.92
N TRP A 68 -6.25 -15.58 0.67
CA TRP A 68 -6.46 -14.85 -0.58
C TRP A 68 -5.39 -13.77 -0.81
N ALA A 69 -4.83 -13.16 0.24
CA ALA A 69 -3.70 -12.24 0.11
C ALA A 69 -2.38 -13.00 -0.07
N PHE A 70 -2.11 -13.95 0.84
CA PHE A 70 -0.82 -14.63 0.94
C PHE A 70 -1.00 -16.07 1.46
N ARG A 71 -0.59 -17.07 0.67
CA ARG A 71 -0.80 -18.51 0.97
C ARG A 71 0.52 -19.30 1.04
N PRO A 72 1.39 -19.08 2.05
CA PRO A 72 2.67 -19.79 2.17
C PRO A 72 2.52 -21.28 2.49
N ILE A 73 1.38 -21.70 3.07
CA ILE A 73 1.06 -23.09 3.43
C ILE A 73 -0.31 -23.43 2.87
N ARG A 74 -0.43 -24.54 2.14
CA ARG A 74 -1.72 -25.04 1.63
C ARG A 74 -2.49 -25.76 2.73
N ARG A 75 -3.81 -25.87 2.60
CA ARG A 75 -4.68 -26.51 3.60
C ARG A 75 -4.28 -27.94 3.88
N GLU A 76 -4.00 -28.74 2.84
CA GLU A 76 -3.63 -30.15 3.00
C GLU A 76 -2.31 -30.30 3.78
N GLU A 77 -1.34 -29.42 3.52
CA GLU A 77 -0.08 -29.39 4.27
C GLU A 77 -0.29 -28.97 5.73
N LEU A 78 -1.06 -27.91 5.95
CA LEU A 78 -1.32 -27.39 7.29
C LEU A 78 -2.03 -28.44 8.16
N ILE A 79 -3.05 -29.08 7.61
CA ILE A 79 -3.88 -30.01 8.36
C ILE A 79 -3.19 -31.37 8.49
N ASP A 80 -2.83 -32.00 7.38
CA ASP A 80 -2.43 -33.41 7.36
C ASP A 80 -0.97 -33.61 7.79
N GLU A 81 -0.10 -32.62 7.57
CA GLU A 81 1.35 -32.75 7.80
C GLU A 81 1.90 -31.92 8.97
N ILE A 82 1.09 -31.01 9.53
CA ILE A 82 1.46 -30.16 10.66
C ILE A 82 0.48 -30.36 11.83
N LEU A 83 -0.79 -29.96 11.69
CA LEU A 83 -1.77 -29.94 12.79
C LEU A 83 -2.02 -31.35 13.35
N SER A 84 -2.53 -32.27 12.53
CA SER A 84 -2.92 -33.61 13.00
C SER A 84 -1.74 -34.41 13.57
N PRO A 85 -0.54 -34.43 12.95
CA PRO A 85 0.62 -35.10 13.53
C PRO A 85 1.05 -34.53 14.89
N ILE A 86 1.04 -33.21 15.07
CA ILE A 86 1.44 -32.58 16.34
C ILE A 86 0.46 -32.95 17.45
N TYR A 87 -0.86 -32.81 17.21
CA TYR A 87 -1.87 -33.17 18.21
C TYR A 87 -1.88 -34.66 18.54
N LYS A 88 -1.56 -35.52 17.57
CA LYS A 88 -1.36 -36.95 17.81
C LYS A 88 -0.21 -37.21 18.79
N VAL A 89 0.96 -36.59 18.58
CA VAL A 89 2.11 -36.72 19.48
C VAL A 89 1.77 -36.21 20.88
N VAL A 90 1.08 -35.08 20.99
CA VAL A 90 0.66 -34.51 22.28
C VAL A 90 -0.29 -35.46 23.02
N LYS A 91 -1.23 -36.09 22.31
CA LYS A 91 -2.14 -37.10 22.88
C LYS A 91 -1.39 -38.35 23.35
N GLU A 92 -0.41 -38.81 22.58
CA GLU A 92 0.46 -39.94 22.95
C GLU A 92 1.30 -39.62 24.18
N LYS A 93 1.89 -38.42 24.26
CA LYS A 93 2.59 -37.90 25.44
C LYS A 93 1.68 -37.88 26.67
N ASN A 94 0.47 -37.33 26.55
CA ASN A 94 -0.48 -37.24 27.66
C ASN A 94 -0.95 -38.62 28.16
N THR A 95 -0.97 -39.62 27.27
CA THR A 95 -1.41 -40.99 27.61
C THR A 95 -0.28 -41.84 28.18
N SER A 96 0.92 -41.74 27.61
CA SER A 96 2.07 -42.62 27.90
C SER A 96 3.19 -41.97 28.72
N GLY A 97 3.13 -40.66 28.93
CA GLY A 97 4.16 -39.87 29.60
C GLY A 97 5.44 -39.67 28.80
N PHE A 98 5.52 -40.20 27.57
CA PHE A 98 6.70 -40.18 26.72
C PHE A 98 6.33 -39.91 25.27
N TYR A 99 7.18 -39.20 24.55
CA TYR A 99 7.13 -39.10 23.09
C TYR A 99 8.55 -39.26 22.54
N PRO A 100 8.72 -39.83 21.34
CA PRO A 100 10.04 -39.97 20.75
C PRO A 100 10.71 -38.59 20.58
N PRO A 101 11.98 -38.42 20.99
CA PRO A 101 12.73 -37.20 20.74
C PRO A 101 12.72 -36.86 19.24
N ASN A 102 12.61 -35.57 18.91
CA ASN A 102 12.53 -35.08 17.52
C ASN A 102 11.33 -35.60 16.71
N SER A 103 10.29 -36.14 17.35
CA SER A 103 9.05 -36.55 16.65
C SER A 103 8.28 -35.36 16.07
N VAL A 104 8.44 -34.17 16.64
CA VAL A 104 7.87 -32.92 16.14
C VAL A 104 8.99 -31.95 15.81
N SER A 105 8.99 -31.42 14.58
CA SER A 105 9.88 -30.33 14.19
C SER A 105 9.47 -29.04 14.89
N ALA A 106 10.41 -28.39 15.58
CA ALA A 106 10.19 -27.10 16.22
C ALA A 106 9.66 -26.03 15.25
N HIS A 107 10.13 -26.03 14.00
CA HIS A 107 9.70 -25.06 13.00
C HIS A 107 8.30 -25.37 12.44
N LYS A 108 7.88 -26.65 12.43
CA LYS A 108 6.48 -27.01 12.16
C LYS A 108 5.54 -26.52 13.26
N LEU A 109 5.95 -26.70 14.53
CA LEU A 109 5.21 -26.17 15.67
C LEU A 109 5.14 -24.64 15.61
N ALA A 110 6.23 -23.98 15.23
CA ALA A 110 6.24 -22.54 15.02
C ALA A 110 5.26 -22.09 13.93
N ALA A 111 5.31 -22.73 12.76
CA ALA A 111 4.39 -22.42 11.67
C ALA A 111 2.93 -22.60 12.11
N MET A 112 2.63 -23.64 12.89
CA MET A 112 1.28 -23.86 13.44
C MET A 112 0.84 -22.74 14.39
N PHE A 113 1.68 -22.35 15.35
CA PHE A 113 1.38 -21.22 16.24
C PHE A 113 1.22 -19.90 15.47
N LEU A 114 2.04 -19.66 14.44
CA LEU A 114 1.90 -18.45 13.63
C LEU A 114 0.63 -18.45 12.77
N VAL A 115 0.18 -19.62 12.30
CA VAL A 115 -1.14 -19.77 11.70
C VAL A 115 -2.25 -19.52 12.72
N PHE A 116 -2.13 -20.03 13.95
CA PHE A 116 -3.10 -19.74 15.01
C PHE A 116 -3.15 -18.25 15.34
N SER A 117 -1.99 -17.59 15.35
CA SER A 117 -1.88 -16.16 15.57
C SER A 117 -2.61 -15.36 14.49
N LEU A 118 -2.35 -15.65 13.21
CA LEU A 118 -3.04 -15.01 12.11
C LEU A 118 -4.53 -15.36 12.08
N GLY A 119 -4.90 -16.61 12.35
CA GLY A 119 -6.27 -17.08 12.44
C GLY A 119 -7.06 -16.34 13.51
N ALA A 120 -6.49 -16.15 14.70
CA ALA A 120 -7.10 -15.35 15.76
C ALA A 120 -7.14 -13.85 15.40
N LEU A 121 -6.14 -13.34 14.70
CA LEU A 121 -6.09 -11.94 14.27
C LEU A 121 -7.22 -11.60 13.28
N VAL A 122 -7.56 -12.52 12.38
CA VAL A 122 -8.61 -12.35 11.36
C VAL A 122 -9.94 -12.99 11.75
N ASP A 123 -10.06 -13.52 12.97
CA ASP A 123 -11.32 -14.03 13.53
C ASP A 123 -12.23 -12.84 13.87
N LEU A 124 -13.34 -12.71 13.13
CA LEU A 124 -14.30 -11.63 13.31
C LEU A 124 -15.11 -11.78 14.62
N THR A 125 -15.07 -12.95 15.27
CA THR A 125 -15.70 -13.15 16.58
C THR A 125 -14.85 -12.65 17.75
N LEU A 126 -13.58 -12.28 17.48
CA LEU A 126 -12.67 -11.69 18.45
C LEU A 126 -12.49 -10.20 18.21
N GLU A 127 -12.07 -9.48 19.24
CA GLU A 127 -11.68 -8.07 19.12
C GLU A 127 -10.47 -7.89 18.18
N PRO A 128 -10.36 -6.72 17.50
CA PRO A 128 -9.15 -6.36 16.78
C PRO A 128 -7.93 -6.40 17.69
N TYR A 129 -6.79 -6.89 17.18
CA TYR A 129 -5.52 -6.94 17.94
C TYR A 129 -5.63 -7.70 19.27
N ASN A 130 -6.43 -8.79 19.28
CA ASN A 130 -6.69 -9.57 20.49
C ASN A 130 -5.43 -10.23 21.08
N LYS A 131 -5.48 -10.47 22.39
CA LYS A 131 -4.42 -11.13 23.16
C LYS A 131 -4.07 -12.53 22.64
N GLU A 132 -5.07 -13.29 22.20
CA GLU A 132 -4.86 -14.67 21.73
C GLU A 132 -3.89 -14.70 20.54
N ALA A 133 -4.06 -13.77 19.59
CA ALA A 133 -3.17 -13.61 18.45
C ALA A 133 -1.72 -13.30 18.87
N ASP A 134 -1.51 -12.37 19.82
CA ASP A 134 -0.18 -11.98 20.30
C ASP A 134 0.52 -13.12 21.07
N VAL A 135 -0.22 -13.85 21.91
CA VAL A 135 0.31 -15.03 22.62
C VAL A 135 0.81 -16.08 21.63
N TYR A 136 0.00 -16.44 20.63
CA TYR A 136 0.44 -17.43 19.63
C TYR A 136 1.59 -16.92 18.76
N TYR A 137 1.65 -15.63 18.46
CA TYR A 137 2.80 -15.07 17.73
C TYR A 137 4.10 -15.29 18.51
N HIS A 138 4.09 -14.96 19.81
CA HIS A 138 5.26 -15.15 20.67
C HIS A 138 5.61 -16.63 20.90
N LEU A 139 4.62 -17.52 21.00
CA LEU A 139 4.85 -18.98 21.04
C LEU A 139 5.47 -19.50 19.73
N GLY A 140 5.05 -18.94 18.59
CA GLY A 140 5.65 -19.22 17.28
C GLY A 140 7.12 -18.79 17.22
N ARG A 141 7.44 -17.60 17.72
CA ARG A 141 8.83 -17.13 17.85
C ARG A 141 9.67 -17.98 18.80
N ALA A 142 9.11 -18.34 19.95
CA ALA A 142 9.76 -19.24 20.91
C ALA A 142 10.07 -20.60 20.27
N SER A 143 9.11 -21.15 19.51
CA SER A 143 9.28 -22.40 18.76
C SER A 143 10.37 -22.29 17.67
N LEU A 144 10.43 -21.18 16.94
CA LEU A 144 11.54 -20.91 15.99
C LEU A 144 12.89 -20.76 16.69
N SER A 145 12.92 -20.39 17.96
CA SER A 145 14.16 -20.21 18.72
C SER A 145 14.72 -21.51 19.27
N LEU A 146 13.99 -22.63 19.16
CA LEU A 146 14.53 -23.95 19.53
C LEU A 146 15.66 -24.41 18.60
N ARG A 147 15.77 -23.83 17.40
CA ARG A 147 16.83 -24.10 16.44
C ARG A 147 17.11 -22.83 15.64
N SER A 148 18.37 -22.44 15.51
CA SER A 148 18.77 -21.30 14.67
C SER A 148 18.17 -21.41 13.27
N VAL A 149 17.55 -20.31 12.81
CA VAL A 149 17.01 -20.22 11.44
C VAL A 149 18.10 -20.14 10.38
N PHE A 150 19.36 -19.90 10.79
CA PHE A 150 20.51 -19.76 9.89
C PHE A 150 21.27 -21.07 9.64
N ASP A 151 21.21 -22.02 10.58
CA ASP A 151 22.12 -23.18 10.55
C ASP A 151 21.67 -24.23 9.53
N SER A 152 20.37 -24.50 9.46
CA SER A 152 19.80 -25.50 8.55
C SER A 152 18.33 -25.18 8.27
N PRO A 153 18.05 -24.09 7.52
CA PRO A 153 16.68 -23.73 7.17
C PRO A 153 16.02 -24.81 6.33
N GLU A 154 14.76 -25.07 6.65
CA GLU A 154 13.85 -25.95 5.93
C GLU A 154 12.76 -25.13 5.23
N ILE A 155 11.98 -25.75 4.33
CA ILE A 155 10.83 -25.10 3.69
C ILE A 155 9.90 -24.48 4.74
N VAL A 156 9.63 -25.20 5.83
CA VAL A 156 8.78 -24.71 6.93
C VAL A 156 9.40 -23.55 7.72
N THR A 157 10.73 -23.42 7.69
CA THR A 157 11.41 -22.25 8.28
C THR A 157 11.06 -21.00 7.48
N VAL A 158 11.12 -21.09 6.15
CA VAL A 158 10.72 -20.00 5.25
C VAL A 158 9.23 -19.68 5.45
N GLN A 159 8.37 -20.69 5.50
CA GLN A 159 6.93 -20.48 5.75
C GLN A 159 6.68 -19.76 7.07
N ALA A 160 7.31 -20.20 8.17
CA ALA A 160 7.17 -19.57 9.48
C ALA A 160 7.65 -18.12 9.48
N ILE A 161 8.82 -17.81 8.93
CA ILE A 161 9.32 -16.43 8.82
C ILE A 161 8.35 -15.54 8.02
N LEU A 162 7.76 -16.06 6.95
CA LEU A 162 6.80 -15.30 6.15
C LEU A 162 5.44 -15.14 6.84
N LEU A 163 5.00 -16.11 7.65
CA LEU A 163 3.83 -15.94 8.51
C LEU A 163 4.07 -14.88 9.59
N MET A 164 5.29 -14.78 10.15
CA MET A 164 5.66 -13.67 11.04
C MET A 164 5.59 -12.33 10.29
N ALA A 165 6.11 -12.27 9.06
CA ALA A 165 6.02 -11.06 8.24
C ALA A 165 4.54 -10.66 8.00
N SER A 166 3.68 -11.62 7.70
CA SER A 166 2.24 -11.40 7.57
C SER A 166 1.62 -10.89 8.87
N TYR A 167 2.03 -11.43 10.03
CA TYR A 167 1.56 -10.94 11.32
C TYR A 167 1.97 -9.49 11.55
N HIS A 168 3.23 -9.13 11.29
CA HIS A 168 3.71 -7.74 11.42
C HIS A 168 2.94 -6.77 10.53
N GLY A 169 2.57 -7.18 9.32
CA GLY A 169 1.76 -6.35 8.43
C GLY A 169 0.39 -6.02 9.02
N ASN A 170 -0.19 -6.96 9.78
CA ASN A 170 -1.60 -6.93 10.20
C ASN A 170 -1.84 -6.64 11.69
N ALA A 171 -0.87 -6.86 12.57
CA ALA A 171 -1.04 -6.86 14.02
C ALA A 171 -0.98 -5.47 14.68
N GLY A 172 -1.07 -4.38 13.91
CA GLY A 172 -1.23 -3.02 14.43
C GLY A 172 0.05 -2.41 15.02
N ASN A 173 -0.11 -1.45 15.93
CA ASN A 173 0.89 -0.43 16.31
C ASN A 173 2.26 -0.94 16.77
N ARG A 174 2.34 -2.14 17.34
CA ARG A 174 3.62 -2.72 17.81
C ARG A 174 4.57 -3.01 16.64
N TYR A 175 4.04 -3.26 15.45
CA TYR A 175 4.81 -3.67 14.29
C TYR A 175 4.64 -2.69 13.14
N THR A 176 5.74 -2.43 12.46
CA THR A 176 5.75 -1.53 11.30
C THR A 176 5.75 -2.33 10.01
N MET A 177 5.27 -1.70 8.94
CA MET A 177 5.50 -2.16 7.57
C MET A 177 6.97 -2.48 7.27
N ASP A 178 7.91 -1.72 7.84
CA ASP A 178 9.35 -1.97 7.73
C ASP A 178 9.77 -3.30 8.35
N SER A 179 9.22 -3.63 9.52
CA SER A 179 9.50 -4.90 10.19
C SER A 179 8.93 -6.09 9.41
N SER A 180 7.77 -5.92 8.75
CA SER A 180 7.21 -6.93 7.83
C SER A 180 8.09 -7.12 6.59
N TRP A 181 8.55 -6.02 5.99
CA TRP A 181 9.48 -6.06 4.86
C TRP A 181 10.82 -6.71 5.22
N ALA A 182 11.38 -6.40 6.39
CA ALA A 182 12.64 -6.98 6.86
C ALA A 182 12.52 -8.51 7.06
N LEU A 183 11.42 -8.98 7.66
CA LEU A 183 11.14 -10.41 7.80
C LEU A 183 10.90 -11.08 6.44
N THR A 184 10.20 -10.42 5.53
CA THR A 184 10.01 -10.92 4.16
C THR A 184 11.36 -11.08 3.44
N SER A 185 12.26 -10.10 3.59
CA SER A 185 13.62 -10.11 3.03
C SER A 185 14.49 -11.22 3.65
N LEU A 186 14.38 -11.45 4.97
CA LEU A 186 15.01 -12.60 5.62
C LEU A 186 14.48 -13.91 5.03
N GLY A 187 13.15 -14.04 4.89
CA GLY A 187 12.51 -15.18 4.23
C GLY A 187 13.03 -15.38 2.81
N ALA A 188 13.25 -14.31 2.05
CA ALA A 188 13.84 -14.36 0.72
C ALA A 188 15.28 -14.90 0.71
N LYS A 189 16.12 -14.51 1.68
CA LYS A 189 17.48 -15.05 1.81
C LYS A 189 17.49 -16.51 2.22
N LEU A 190 16.63 -16.92 3.15
CA LEU A 190 16.47 -18.33 3.51
C LEU A 190 15.92 -19.16 2.34
N ALA A 191 15.01 -18.60 1.54
CA ALA A 191 14.51 -19.21 0.32
C ALA A 191 15.60 -19.38 -0.75
N GLN A 192 16.50 -18.41 -0.88
CA GLN A 192 17.68 -18.53 -1.73
C GLN A 192 18.60 -19.66 -1.24
N GLY A 193 18.94 -19.68 0.05
CA GLY A 193 19.80 -20.71 0.66
C GLY A 193 19.24 -22.13 0.54
N THR A 194 17.91 -22.29 0.63
CA THR A 194 17.23 -23.59 0.44
C THR A 194 16.97 -23.95 -1.03
N GLY A 195 17.27 -23.05 -1.98
CA GLY A 195 17.11 -23.28 -3.41
C GLY A 195 15.66 -23.23 -3.90
N LEU A 196 14.78 -22.43 -3.30
CA LEU A 196 13.38 -22.25 -3.75
C LEU A 196 13.27 -21.50 -5.09
N HIS A 197 14.26 -20.67 -5.42
CA HIS A 197 14.40 -19.96 -6.70
C HIS A 197 14.89 -20.86 -7.85
N ARG A 198 15.22 -22.13 -7.54
CA ARG A 198 15.61 -23.13 -8.53
C ARG A 198 14.50 -24.15 -8.70
N ASP A 199 14.14 -24.44 -9.95
CA ASP A 199 13.21 -25.51 -10.23
C ASP A 199 13.83 -26.86 -9.84
N CYS A 200 13.08 -27.59 -9.02
CA CYS A 200 13.50 -28.82 -8.39
C CYS A 200 12.96 -30.08 -9.07
N SER A 201 12.20 -29.95 -10.16
CA SER A 201 11.73 -31.11 -10.96
C SER A 201 12.89 -32.00 -11.42
N ARG A 202 14.02 -31.38 -11.79
CA ARG A 202 15.28 -32.06 -12.16
C ARG A 202 15.97 -32.81 -11.01
N TRP A 203 15.58 -32.57 -9.75
CA TRP A 203 16.20 -33.20 -8.57
C TRP A 203 15.53 -34.51 -8.16
N LYS A 204 14.61 -35.05 -8.99
CA LYS A 204 13.87 -36.30 -8.72
C LYS A 204 13.11 -36.30 -7.39
N MET A 205 12.64 -35.12 -6.97
CA MET A 205 11.71 -34.98 -5.85
C MET A 205 10.32 -35.49 -6.24
N ASP A 206 9.50 -35.85 -5.26
CA ASP A 206 8.11 -36.21 -5.53
C ASP A 206 7.32 -34.98 -6.03
N PRO A 207 6.28 -35.18 -6.87
CA PRO A 207 5.52 -34.07 -7.46
C PRO A 207 4.90 -33.11 -6.43
N LYS A 208 4.46 -33.63 -5.28
CA LYS A 208 3.85 -32.82 -4.22
C LYS A 208 4.88 -31.84 -3.65
N THR A 209 6.09 -32.31 -3.37
CA THR A 209 7.20 -31.46 -2.92
C THR A 209 7.60 -30.42 -3.96
N VAL A 210 7.64 -30.79 -5.25
CA VAL A 210 7.96 -29.83 -6.34
C VAL A 210 6.93 -28.69 -6.36
N GLN A 211 5.64 -29.02 -6.34
CA GLN A 211 4.56 -28.02 -6.37
C GLN A 211 4.51 -27.16 -5.11
N ARG A 212 4.83 -27.72 -3.94
CA ARG A 212 4.99 -26.96 -2.68
C ARG A 212 6.10 -25.92 -2.80
N ARG A 213 7.27 -26.31 -3.31
CA ARG A 213 8.42 -25.42 -3.49
C ARG A 213 8.13 -24.30 -4.49
N ARG A 214 7.50 -24.63 -5.62
CA ARG A 214 7.05 -23.64 -6.61
C ARG A 214 6.05 -22.65 -6.02
N SER A 215 5.02 -23.13 -5.33
CA SER A 215 4.00 -22.29 -4.71
C SER A 215 4.60 -21.32 -3.70
N LEU A 216 5.44 -21.83 -2.78
CA LEU A 216 6.05 -20.99 -1.76
C LEU A 216 6.98 -19.93 -2.36
N PHE A 217 7.75 -20.27 -3.39
CA PHE A 217 8.60 -19.31 -4.08
C PHE A 217 7.78 -18.16 -4.68
N TRP A 218 6.70 -18.47 -5.41
CA TRP A 218 5.89 -17.45 -6.08
C TRP A 218 5.03 -16.63 -5.12
N GLU A 219 4.59 -17.20 -4.00
CA GLU A 219 3.96 -16.46 -2.90
C GLU A 219 4.94 -15.48 -2.25
N LEU A 220 6.14 -15.95 -1.88
CA LEU A 220 7.21 -15.09 -1.36
C LEU A 220 7.55 -13.96 -2.33
N PHE A 221 7.79 -14.29 -3.60
CA PHE A 221 8.19 -13.33 -4.62
C PHE A 221 7.10 -12.27 -4.83
N SER A 222 5.83 -12.68 -4.86
CA SER A 222 4.70 -11.74 -5.00
C SER A 222 4.57 -10.79 -3.82
N THR A 223 4.66 -11.31 -2.60
CA THR A 223 4.59 -10.49 -1.38
C THR A 223 5.77 -9.53 -1.27
N GLU A 224 6.98 -9.99 -1.56
CA GLU A 224 8.17 -9.13 -1.55
C GLU A 224 8.07 -8.00 -2.57
N LEU A 225 7.65 -8.29 -3.80
CA LEU A 225 7.51 -7.26 -4.84
C LEU A 225 6.38 -6.28 -4.52
N PHE A 226 5.27 -6.76 -3.93
CA PHE A 226 4.22 -5.87 -3.44
C PHE A 226 4.77 -4.88 -2.40
N TYR A 227 5.51 -5.36 -1.39
CA TYR A 227 6.16 -4.47 -0.42
C TYR A 227 7.26 -3.58 -1.03
N SER A 228 8.00 -4.08 -1.99
CA SER A 228 9.04 -3.32 -2.70
C SER A 228 8.44 -2.13 -3.44
N LEU A 229 7.35 -2.36 -4.18
CA LEU A 229 6.57 -1.31 -4.83
C LEU A 229 6.01 -0.33 -3.79
N ALA A 230 5.47 -0.87 -2.69
CA ALA A 230 4.84 -0.11 -1.64
C ALA A 230 5.78 0.83 -0.87
N LEU A 231 6.98 0.35 -0.59
CA LEU A 231 7.96 1.04 0.23
C LEU A 231 9.06 1.69 -0.61
N GLY A 232 9.00 1.60 -1.94
CA GLY A 232 10.06 2.12 -2.81
C GLY A 232 11.42 1.43 -2.61
N ARG A 233 11.42 0.19 -2.11
CA ARG A 233 12.63 -0.57 -1.75
C ARG A 233 13.00 -1.59 -2.82
N PRO A 234 14.30 -1.87 -3.02
CA PRO A 234 14.72 -2.90 -3.97
C PRO A 234 14.36 -4.32 -3.46
N PRO A 235 13.93 -5.23 -4.36
CA PRO A 235 13.63 -6.61 -4.00
C PRO A 235 14.91 -7.44 -3.78
N SER A 236 14.84 -8.50 -2.96
CA SER A 236 16.00 -9.37 -2.67
C SER A 236 16.33 -10.35 -3.79
N ILE A 237 15.37 -10.66 -4.66
CA ILE A 237 15.49 -11.67 -5.71
C ILE A 237 15.25 -11.04 -7.08
N ARG A 238 16.27 -11.08 -7.95
CA ARG A 238 16.12 -10.71 -9.37
C ARG A 238 15.76 -11.92 -10.20
N LEU A 239 14.79 -11.76 -11.12
CA LEU A 239 14.31 -12.84 -12.00
C LEU A 239 15.41 -13.46 -12.88
N SER A 240 16.50 -12.74 -13.17
CA SER A 240 17.64 -13.28 -13.93
C SER A 240 18.32 -14.50 -13.27
N TYR A 241 18.08 -14.73 -11.97
CA TYR A 241 18.63 -15.87 -11.23
C TYR A 241 17.62 -17.01 -11.01
N VAL A 242 16.37 -16.82 -11.46
CA VAL A 242 15.24 -17.71 -11.17
C VAL A 242 14.95 -18.61 -12.37
N ASP A 243 14.87 -19.92 -12.14
CA ASP A 243 14.34 -20.87 -13.13
C ASP A 243 13.10 -21.65 -12.63
N THR A 244 12.60 -21.35 -11.41
CA THR A 244 11.37 -21.95 -10.85
C THR A 244 10.16 -21.71 -11.74
N GLU A 245 9.53 -22.79 -12.19
CA GLU A 245 8.28 -22.70 -12.95
C GLU A 245 7.12 -22.31 -12.02
N PHE A 246 6.04 -21.78 -12.60
CA PHE A 246 4.81 -21.57 -11.85
C PHE A 246 4.25 -22.92 -11.34
N PRO A 247 3.59 -22.94 -10.17
CA PRO A 247 2.90 -24.14 -9.73
C PRO A 247 1.72 -24.45 -10.65
N ASP A 248 1.21 -25.68 -10.54
CA ASP A 248 -0.03 -26.10 -11.18
C ASP A 248 -1.18 -25.19 -10.70
N ASP A 249 -2.04 -24.82 -11.64
CA ASP A 249 -3.19 -23.97 -11.39
C ASP A 249 -4.37 -24.82 -10.89
N ASP A 250 -4.54 -24.84 -9.56
CA ASP A 250 -5.59 -25.59 -8.86
C ASP A 250 -6.99 -25.00 -9.06
N GLU A 251 -7.08 -23.75 -9.56
CA GLU A 251 -8.32 -23.03 -9.81
C GLU A 251 -8.62 -22.87 -11.30
N ALA A 252 -7.83 -23.50 -12.19
CA ALA A 252 -8.08 -23.46 -13.61
C ALA A 252 -9.42 -24.13 -13.96
N THR A 253 -10.22 -23.46 -14.79
CA THR A 253 -11.50 -23.98 -15.30
C THR A 253 -11.52 -23.95 -16.82
N VAL A 254 -12.63 -24.37 -17.45
CA VAL A 254 -12.81 -24.28 -18.90
C VAL A 254 -14.08 -23.51 -19.22
N ASP A 255 -14.04 -22.64 -20.22
CA ASP A 255 -15.23 -21.94 -20.71
C ASP A 255 -16.09 -22.84 -21.61
N ALA A 256 -17.23 -22.31 -22.06
CA ALA A 256 -18.16 -23.02 -22.95
C ALA A 256 -17.54 -23.36 -24.32
N GLN A 257 -16.42 -22.74 -24.68
CA GLN A 257 -15.67 -22.94 -25.92
C GLN A 257 -14.48 -23.90 -25.73
N GLY A 258 -14.25 -24.39 -24.51
CA GLY A 258 -13.16 -25.30 -24.18
C GLY A 258 -11.81 -24.61 -23.93
N ASN A 259 -11.75 -23.28 -23.83
CA ASN A 259 -10.52 -22.57 -23.49
C ASN A 259 -10.25 -22.67 -21.98
N THR A 260 -8.98 -22.88 -21.61
CA THR A 260 -8.57 -22.88 -20.21
C THR A 260 -8.67 -21.47 -19.63
N LEU A 261 -9.45 -21.34 -18.58
CA LEU A 261 -9.64 -20.15 -17.77
C LEU A 261 -8.64 -20.18 -16.60
N VAL A 262 -7.76 -19.19 -16.56
CA VAL A 262 -6.69 -19.08 -15.55
C VAL A 262 -7.27 -18.79 -14.16
N GLY A 263 -6.77 -19.47 -13.14
CA GLY A 263 -7.13 -19.28 -11.73
C GLY A 263 -6.50 -18.05 -11.08
N TYR A 264 -6.97 -17.71 -9.88
CA TYR A 264 -6.57 -16.48 -9.19
C TYR A 264 -5.06 -16.41 -8.90
N TYR A 265 -4.52 -17.46 -8.27
CA TYR A 265 -3.11 -17.49 -7.86
C TYR A 265 -2.19 -17.46 -9.07
N ARG A 266 -2.57 -18.17 -10.14
CA ARG A 266 -1.80 -18.18 -11.38
C ARG A 266 -1.75 -16.79 -12.00
N TRP A 267 -2.88 -16.10 -12.10
CA TRP A 267 -2.91 -14.71 -12.58
C TRP A 267 -2.07 -13.79 -11.69
N LYS A 268 -2.19 -13.92 -10.35
CA LYS A 268 -1.40 -13.14 -9.37
C LYS A 268 0.09 -13.27 -9.64
N TYR A 269 0.59 -14.49 -9.83
CA TYR A 269 2.01 -14.73 -10.07
C TYR A 269 2.48 -14.21 -11.44
N GLU A 270 1.64 -14.34 -12.48
CA GLU A 270 1.94 -13.77 -13.80
C GLU A 270 2.00 -12.24 -13.75
N PHE A 271 1.04 -11.59 -13.10
CA PHE A 271 1.05 -10.14 -12.91
C PHE A 271 2.30 -9.70 -12.16
N THR A 272 2.66 -10.37 -11.07
CA THR A 272 3.90 -10.07 -10.33
C THR A 272 5.13 -10.19 -11.23
N LYS A 273 5.25 -11.30 -11.98
CA LYS A 273 6.42 -11.57 -12.84
C LYS A 273 6.54 -10.57 -14.00
N GLU A 274 5.42 -10.27 -14.65
CA GLU A 274 5.41 -9.49 -15.89
C GLU A 274 5.28 -7.98 -15.63
N ILE A 275 4.55 -7.59 -14.59
CA ILE A 275 4.21 -6.20 -14.31
C ILE A 275 5.04 -5.68 -13.14
N PHE A 276 4.86 -6.20 -11.92
CA PHE A 276 5.57 -5.67 -10.75
C PHE A 276 7.08 -5.72 -10.94
N ALA A 277 7.64 -6.85 -11.41
CA ALA A 277 9.08 -6.97 -11.60
C ALA A 277 9.60 -5.96 -12.62
N SER A 278 8.86 -5.71 -13.72
CA SER A 278 9.24 -4.73 -14.73
C SER A 278 9.13 -3.29 -14.23
N VAL A 279 8.09 -2.97 -13.47
CA VAL A 279 7.92 -1.64 -12.86
C VAL A 279 9.08 -1.39 -11.91
N ILE A 280 9.29 -2.27 -10.94
CA ILE A 280 10.36 -2.13 -9.93
C ILE A 280 11.74 -1.99 -10.57
N GLU A 281 12.07 -2.82 -11.57
CA GLU A 281 13.38 -2.78 -12.24
C GLU A 281 13.63 -1.48 -13.03
N LEU A 282 12.56 -0.78 -13.43
CA LEU A 282 12.65 0.46 -14.21
C LEU A 282 12.38 1.73 -13.40
N THR A 283 11.72 1.63 -12.25
CA THR A 283 11.29 2.80 -11.48
C THR A 283 11.99 2.96 -10.13
N LEU A 284 12.48 1.88 -9.53
CA LEU A 284 13.20 1.91 -8.25
C LEU A 284 14.72 1.90 -8.42
N THR A 285 15.19 2.35 -9.58
CA THR A 285 16.62 2.54 -9.88
C THR A 285 17.13 3.87 -9.34
N ALA A 286 18.45 3.98 -9.20
CA ALA A 286 19.10 5.23 -8.78
C ALA A 286 18.85 6.38 -9.75
N GLU A 287 18.78 6.09 -11.06
CA GLU A 287 18.42 7.07 -12.08
C GLU A 287 16.90 7.12 -12.26
N ALA A 288 16.35 8.33 -12.34
CA ALA A 288 14.93 8.52 -12.60
C ALA A 288 14.59 8.07 -14.04
N PRO A 289 13.53 7.27 -14.24
CA PRO A 289 13.14 6.83 -15.57
C PRO A 289 12.65 8.00 -16.41
N GLN A 290 12.84 7.88 -17.73
CA GLN A 290 12.26 8.81 -18.68
C GLN A 290 10.73 8.69 -18.67
N TYR A 291 10.05 9.79 -18.97
CA TYR A 291 8.58 9.82 -18.96
C TYR A 291 7.97 8.81 -19.95
N GLN A 292 8.61 8.58 -21.10
CA GLN A 292 8.16 7.58 -22.06
C GLN A 292 8.13 6.16 -21.47
N THR A 293 9.10 5.83 -20.59
CA THR A 293 9.12 4.54 -19.88
C THR A 293 7.91 4.39 -18.97
N ILE A 294 7.46 5.47 -18.32
CA ILE A 294 6.26 5.46 -17.48
C ILE A 294 5.01 5.20 -18.31
N LEU A 295 4.87 5.84 -19.47
CA LEU A 295 3.72 5.62 -20.36
C LEU A 295 3.69 4.21 -20.92
N GLU A 296 4.85 3.64 -21.25
CA GLU A 296 4.95 2.26 -21.72
C GLU A 296 4.62 1.24 -20.62
N LEU A 297 5.05 1.50 -19.39
CA LEU A 297 4.68 0.70 -18.22
C LEU A 297 3.17 0.80 -17.92
N ASP A 298 2.59 2.00 -17.98
CA ASP A 298 1.14 2.18 -17.84
C ASP A 298 0.38 1.38 -18.90
N ARG A 299 0.79 1.46 -20.17
CA ARG A 299 0.22 0.65 -21.26
C ARG A 299 0.28 -0.83 -20.94
N LYS A 300 1.45 -1.33 -20.52
CA LYS A 300 1.66 -2.73 -20.15
C LYS A 300 0.75 -3.18 -18.99
N VAL A 301 0.59 -2.35 -17.96
CA VAL A 301 -0.32 -2.60 -16.84
C VAL A 301 -1.77 -2.66 -17.33
N ARG A 302 -2.15 -1.79 -18.27
CA ARG A 302 -3.52 -1.71 -18.77
C ARG A 302 -3.89 -2.86 -19.71
N GLU A 303 -2.93 -3.34 -20.50
CA GLU A 303 -3.08 -4.45 -21.44
C GLU A 303 -3.11 -5.82 -20.76
N LYS A 304 -2.61 -5.95 -19.53
CA LYS A 304 -2.82 -7.16 -18.73
C LYS A 304 -4.30 -7.24 -18.34
N THR A 305 -5.07 -7.94 -19.17
CA THR A 305 -6.53 -8.06 -19.05
C THR A 305 -6.93 -8.85 -17.82
N PHE A 306 -7.98 -8.39 -17.14
CA PHE A 306 -8.73 -9.25 -16.22
C PHE A 306 -9.59 -10.19 -17.04
N PHE A 307 -9.53 -11.48 -16.73
CA PHE A 307 -10.47 -12.41 -17.32
C PHE A 307 -11.87 -12.17 -16.71
N PRO A 308 -12.95 -12.20 -17.51
CA PRO A 308 -14.31 -11.96 -17.01
C PRO A 308 -14.69 -12.85 -15.83
N HIS A 309 -14.21 -14.10 -15.76
CA HIS A 309 -14.51 -15.03 -14.66
C HIS A 309 -13.74 -14.72 -13.37
N LEU A 310 -12.62 -14.00 -13.44
CA LEU A 310 -11.90 -13.47 -12.27
C LEU A 310 -12.47 -12.12 -11.79
N ASN A 311 -13.67 -11.78 -12.29
CA ASN A 311 -14.37 -10.50 -12.20
C ASN A 311 -13.85 -9.57 -11.10
N ALA A 312 -13.00 -8.60 -11.45
CA ALA A 312 -12.54 -7.58 -10.52
C ALA A 312 -13.62 -6.51 -10.21
N PHE A 313 -14.79 -6.60 -10.85
CA PHE A 313 -15.87 -5.62 -10.79
C PHE A 313 -17.09 -6.21 -10.09
N ILE A 314 -17.38 -5.72 -8.89
CA ILE A 314 -18.52 -6.19 -8.11
C ILE A 314 -19.80 -5.63 -8.74
N SER A 315 -20.67 -6.49 -9.25
CA SER A 315 -22.05 -6.09 -9.55
C SER A 315 -22.84 -6.05 -8.24
N PRO A 316 -23.76 -5.08 -8.04
CA PRO A 316 -24.71 -5.12 -6.94
C PRO A 316 -25.53 -6.43 -6.88
N GLU A 317 -25.64 -7.11 -8.02
CA GLU A 317 -26.39 -8.37 -8.19
C GLU A 317 -25.59 -9.62 -7.74
N ASP A 318 -24.29 -9.48 -7.44
CA ASP A 318 -23.44 -10.57 -6.94
C ASP A 318 -23.68 -10.85 -5.44
N GLU A 319 -24.93 -10.92 -4.96
CA GLU A 319 -25.28 -11.01 -3.53
C GLU A 319 -24.69 -12.24 -2.81
N GLU A 320 -24.50 -13.37 -3.51
CA GLU A 320 -24.08 -14.67 -2.93
C GLU A 320 -22.57 -14.97 -3.04
N CYS A 321 -21.70 -14.04 -2.66
CA CYS A 321 -20.25 -14.26 -2.68
C CYS A 321 -19.69 -14.41 -1.25
N THR A 322 -18.88 -15.44 -0.99
CA THR A 322 -18.16 -15.55 0.29
C THR A 322 -17.14 -14.40 0.44
N PRO A 323 -16.79 -14.00 1.68
CA PRO A 323 -15.79 -12.96 1.91
C PRO A 323 -14.46 -13.25 1.21
N SER A 324 -13.99 -14.51 1.22
CA SER A 324 -12.75 -14.90 0.55
C SER A 324 -12.78 -14.65 -0.96
N VAL A 325 -13.84 -15.09 -1.64
CA VAL A 325 -13.98 -14.91 -3.10
C VAL A 325 -14.09 -13.43 -3.45
N TYR A 326 -14.80 -12.66 -2.63
CA TYR A 326 -14.91 -11.21 -2.81
C TYR A 326 -13.54 -10.54 -2.66
N MET A 327 -12.80 -10.85 -1.59
CA MET A 327 -11.49 -10.25 -1.33
C MET A 327 -10.44 -10.62 -2.39
N LYS A 328 -10.50 -11.83 -2.96
CA LYS A 328 -9.68 -12.17 -4.14
C LYS A 328 -9.92 -11.20 -5.29
N ARG A 329 -11.18 -10.97 -5.66
CA ARG A 329 -11.58 -10.03 -6.73
C ARG A 329 -11.12 -8.61 -6.41
N SER A 330 -11.31 -8.16 -5.18
CA SER A 330 -10.82 -6.87 -4.68
C SER A 330 -9.31 -6.72 -4.81
N LEU A 331 -8.54 -7.76 -4.48
CA LEU A 331 -7.08 -7.71 -4.56
C LEU A 331 -6.59 -7.62 -6.01
N LEU A 332 -7.25 -8.30 -6.95
CA LEU A 332 -6.94 -8.18 -8.39
C LEU A 332 -7.10 -6.73 -8.89
N GLY A 333 -8.22 -6.08 -8.54
CA GLY A 333 -8.47 -4.68 -8.88
C GLY A 333 -7.44 -3.74 -8.25
N GLN A 334 -7.02 -4.05 -7.02
CA GLN A 334 -5.97 -3.32 -6.31
C GLN A 334 -4.61 -3.43 -7.00
N TYR A 335 -4.16 -4.61 -7.43
CA TYR A 335 -2.86 -4.79 -8.10
C TYR A 335 -2.68 -3.82 -9.28
N ARG A 336 -3.71 -3.65 -10.11
CA ARG A 336 -3.68 -2.69 -11.22
C ARG A 336 -3.70 -1.24 -10.73
N SER A 337 -4.67 -0.89 -9.89
CA SER A 337 -4.88 0.50 -9.47
C SER A 337 -3.70 1.05 -8.69
N ILE A 338 -3.13 0.24 -7.80
CA ILE A 338 -1.94 0.55 -7.01
C ILE A 338 -0.77 0.77 -7.95
N THR A 339 -0.45 -0.16 -8.85
CA THR A 339 0.68 -0.01 -9.79
C THR A 339 0.62 1.29 -10.56
N LEU A 340 -0.55 1.63 -11.10
CA LEU A 340 -0.75 2.87 -11.84
C LEU A 340 -0.60 4.12 -10.97
N LEU A 341 -1.09 4.08 -9.72
CA LEU A 341 -0.90 5.16 -8.77
C LEU A 341 0.59 5.43 -8.52
N TYR A 342 1.39 4.38 -8.29
CA TYR A 342 2.83 4.49 -8.07
C TYR A 342 3.56 5.00 -9.30
N LEU A 343 3.24 4.50 -10.49
CA LEU A 343 3.86 4.93 -11.75
C LEU A 343 3.67 6.42 -12.00
N HIS A 344 2.50 6.96 -11.68
CA HIS A 344 2.13 8.31 -12.07
C HIS A 344 2.26 9.37 -10.97
N ARG A 345 2.49 9.00 -9.70
CA ARG A 345 2.47 9.96 -8.57
C ARG A 345 3.43 11.14 -8.72
N SER A 346 4.67 10.87 -9.15
CA SER A 346 5.72 11.88 -9.33
C SER A 346 5.36 12.87 -10.45
N PHE A 347 4.98 12.34 -11.61
CA PHE A 347 4.57 13.13 -12.76
C PHE A 347 3.21 13.82 -12.58
N PHE A 348 2.32 13.27 -11.75
CA PHE A 348 1.11 13.95 -11.28
C PHE A 348 1.48 15.19 -10.46
N ALA A 349 2.37 15.06 -9.47
CA ALA A 349 2.86 16.20 -8.70
C ALA A 349 3.52 17.25 -9.60
N GLN A 350 4.40 16.82 -10.50
CA GLN A 350 5.07 17.69 -11.46
C GLN A 350 4.06 18.46 -12.35
N SER A 351 3.00 17.80 -12.82
CA SER A 351 1.96 18.45 -13.65
C SER A 351 1.27 19.61 -12.93
N MET A 352 1.03 19.48 -11.63
CA MET A 352 0.38 20.50 -10.81
C MET A 352 1.35 21.62 -10.39
N LEU A 353 2.64 21.32 -10.25
CA LEU A 353 3.67 22.32 -9.98
C LEU A 353 3.92 23.18 -11.22
N ASP A 354 4.02 22.57 -12.40
CA ASP A 354 4.32 23.27 -13.65
C ASP A 354 3.11 24.06 -14.17
N HIS A 355 1.90 23.49 -14.04
CA HIS A 355 0.66 24.08 -14.55
C HIS A 355 -0.45 24.12 -13.49
N PRO A 356 -0.30 24.91 -12.40
CA PRO A 356 -1.21 24.88 -11.26
C PRO A 356 -2.65 25.28 -11.61
N MET A 357 -2.85 26.16 -12.60
CA MET A 357 -4.19 26.59 -13.01
C MET A 357 -4.93 25.53 -13.83
N ASN A 358 -4.21 24.78 -14.66
CA ASN A 358 -4.76 23.72 -15.51
C ASN A 358 -3.70 22.64 -15.77
N PRO A 359 -3.61 21.61 -14.91
CA PRO A 359 -2.65 20.52 -15.06
C PRO A 359 -2.77 19.75 -16.38
N LEU A 360 -3.92 19.83 -17.08
CA LEU A 360 -4.12 19.20 -18.38
C LEU A 360 -3.35 19.88 -19.51
N GLN A 361 -2.80 21.08 -19.28
CA GLN A 361 -1.88 21.76 -20.20
C GLN A 361 -0.43 21.32 -20.01
N SER A 362 -0.13 20.53 -18.97
CA SER A 362 1.20 19.97 -18.77
C SER A 362 1.52 18.88 -19.80
N PRO A 363 2.79 18.72 -20.21
CA PRO A 363 3.22 17.51 -20.92
C PRO A 363 2.90 16.22 -20.14
N TYR A 364 2.78 16.30 -18.81
CA TYR A 364 2.44 15.20 -17.91
C TYR A 364 0.93 15.03 -17.66
N ALA A 365 0.07 15.68 -18.46
CA ALA A 365 -1.39 15.52 -18.38
C ALA A 365 -1.88 14.05 -18.39
N PRO A 366 -1.27 13.10 -19.13
CA PRO A 366 -1.61 11.68 -19.00
C PRO A 366 -1.44 11.14 -17.58
N SER A 367 -0.35 11.50 -16.90
CA SER A 367 -0.11 11.10 -15.51
C SER A 367 -1.08 11.75 -14.56
N PHE A 368 -1.42 13.01 -14.79
CA PHE A 368 -2.43 13.71 -14.00
C PHE A 368 -3.77 12.96 -14.02
N LEU A 369 -4.26 12.63 -15.22
CA LEU A 369 -5.50 11.90 -15.39
C LEU A 369 -5.41 10.47 -14.88
N ALA A 370 -4.30 9.77 -15.11
CA ALA A 370 -4.12 8.40 -14.64
C ALA A 370 -4.16 8.33 -13.11
N ALA A 371 -3.42 9.20 -12.41
CA ALA A 371 -3.41 9.27 -10.95
C ALA A 371 -4.79 9.63 -10.38
N TYR A 372 -5.45 10.67 -10.92
CA TYR A 372 -6.80 11.05 -10.48
C TYR A 372 -7.81 9.91 -10.66
N ARG A 373 -7.83 9.28 -11.85
CA ARG A 373 -8.73 8.18 -12.16
C ARG A 373 -8.51 6.99 -11.23
N CYS A 374 -7.26 6.64 -10.95
CA CYS A 374 -6.94 5.57 -10.01
C CYS A 374 -7.37 5.94 -8.58
N ALA A 375 -7.12 7.18 -8.13
CA ALA A 375 -7.57 7.64 -6.82
C ALA A 375 -9.10 7.59 -6.68
N SER A 376 -9.84 8.11 -7.65
CA SER A 376 -11.31 8.02 -7.70
C SER A 376 -11.81 6.58 -7.67
N GLY A 377 -11.19 5.69 -8.44
CA GLY A 377 -11.51 4.26 -8.46
C GLY A 377 -11.25 3.58 -7.11
N VAL A 378 -10.12 3.87 -6.46
CA VAL A 378 -9.79 3.35 -5.12
C VAL A 378 -10.79 3.83 -4.07
N ILE A 379 -11.17 5.11 -4.07
CA ILE A 379 -12.17 5.65 -3.14
C ILE A 379 -13.50 4.91 -3.30
N LYS A 380 -13.99 4.78 -4.53
CA LYS A 380 -15.26 4.08 -4.84
C LYS A 380 -15.20 2.60 -4.47
N SER A 381 -14.10 1.92 -4.79
CA SER A 381 -13.91 0.51 -4.45
C SER A 381 -13.88 0.31 -2.93
N SER A 382 -13.18 1.18 -2.20
CA SER A 382 -13.12 1.12 -0.73
C SER A 382 -14.47 1.35 -0.07
N LEU A 383 -15.31 2.25 -0.60
CA LEU A 383 -16.69 2.42 -0.14
C LEU A 383 -17.49 1.13 -0.32
N ASN A 384 -17.43 0.50 -1.50
CA ASN A 384 -18.11 -0.77 -1.76
C ASN A 384 -17.62 -1.89 -0.85
N HIS A 385 -16.30 -2.01 -0.64
CA HIS A 385 -15.73 -2.99 0.29
C HIS A 385 -16.27 -2.82 1.70
N TYR A 386 -16.31 -1.58 2.19
CA TYR A 386 -16.76 -1.27 3.54
C TYR A 386 -18.26 -1.48 3.72
N ASP A 387 -19.07 -1.09 2.72
CA ASP A 387 -20.52 -1.28 2.76
C ASP A 387 -20.88 -2.78 2.80
N ARG A 388 -20.08 -3.63 2.15
CA ARG A 388 -20.34 -5.08 2.11
C ARG A 388 -19.74 -5.85 3.28
N PHE A 389 -18.50 -5.54 3.68
CA PHE A 389 -17.76 -6.27 4.72
C PHE A 389 -17.02 -5.30 5.67
N PRO A 390 -17.73 -4.52 6.49
CA PRO A 390 -17.11 -3.48 7.33
C PRO A 390 -16.14 -4.04 8.37
N GLU A 391 -16.49 -5.16 9.01
CA GLU A 391 -15.65 -5.81 10.02
C GLU A 391 -14.34 -6.33 9.43
N LEU A 392 -14.40 -6.94 8.24
CA LEU A 392 -13.23 -7.44 7.53
C LEU A 392 -12.34 -6.28 7.05
N CYS A 393 -12.93 -5.18 6.58
CA CYS A 393 -12.19 -3.96 6.24
C CYS A 393 -11.49 -3.34 7.47
N GLY A 394 -12.06 -3.51 8.67
CA GLY A 394 -11.42 -3.14 9.92
C GLY A 394 -10.17 -3.98 10.25
N ARG A 395 -10.11 -5.24 9.79
CA ARG A 395 -8.95 -6.14 9.96
C ARG A 395 -7.88 -5.92 8.89
N TRP A 396 -8.27 -5.56 7.67
CA TRP A 396 -7.35 -5.45 6.55
C TRP A 396 -6.90 -4.02 6.28
N TRP A 397 -5.71 -3.68 6.79
CA TRP A 397 -5.15 -2.32 6.75
C TRP A 397 -4.82 -1.79 5.34
N GLY A 398 -4.61 -2.67 4.36
CA GLY A 398 -4.27 -2.28 2.98
C GLY A 398 -5.32 -1.33 2.39
N ILE A 399 -6.61 -1.57 2.69
CA ILE A 399 -7.72 -0.72 2.23
C ILE A 399 -7.54 0.73 2.71
N TRP A 400 -7.23 0.92 3.99
CA TRP A 400 -7.05 2.24 4.59
C TRP A 400 -5.83 2.95 4.02
N THR A 401 -4.74 2.23 3.79
CA THR A 401 -3.50 2.80 3.25
C THR A 401 -3.68 3.32 1.82
N HIS A 402 -4.34 2.53 0.97
CA HIS A 402 -4.64 2.94 -0.40
C HIS A 402 -5.71 4.04 -0.44
N LEU A 403 -6.71 3.98 0.44
CA LEU A 403 -7.72 5.03 0.55
C LEU A 403 -7.10 6.37 0.98
N PHE A 404 -6.17 6.35 1.95
CA PHE A 404 -5.42 7.54 2.36
C PHE A 404 -4.68 8.15 1.17
N SER A 405 -3.91 7.31 0.46
CA SER A 405 -3.16 7.69 -0.73
C SER A 405 -4.05 8.35 -1.80
N ALA A 406 -5.21 7.77 -2.06
CA ALA A 406 -6.19 8.31 -2.99
C ALA A 406 -6.79 9.65 -2.51
N ALA A 407 -7.10 9.75 -1.21
CA ALA A 407 -7.61 10.98 -0.59
C ALA A 407 -6.62 12.14 -0.70
N ILE A 408 -5.31 11.88 -0.49
CA ILE A 408 -4.26 12.88 -0.70
C ILE A 408 -4.25 13.36 -2.15
N ILE A 409 -4.32 12.46 -3.15
CA ILE A 409 -4.31 12.86 -4.57
C ILE A 409 -5.50 13.77 -4.89
N VAL A 410 -6.73 13.39 -4.50
CA VAL A 410 -7.90 14.22 -4.79
C VAL A 410 -7.89 15.55 -4.02
N GLY A 411 -7.45 15.56 -2.76
CA GLY A 411 -7.33 16.82 -2.02
C GLY A 411 -6.21 17.73 -2.54
N CYS A 412 -5.13 17.19 -3.11
CA CYS A 412 -4.08 17.98 -3.76
C CYS A 412 -4.63 18.72 -4.97
N ILE A 413 -5.47 18.09 -5.78
CA ILE A 413 -6.14 18.74 -6.92
C ILE A 413 -6.93 19.95 -6.44
N VAL A 414 -7.72 19.82 -5.36
CA VAL A 414 -8.54 20.92 -4.84
C VAL A 414 -7.68 22.05 -4.25
N THR A 415 -6.63 21.71 -3.51
CA THR A 415 -5.80 22.69 -2.77
C THR A 415 -4.74 23.38 -3.63
N ARG A 416 -4.37 22.82 -4.78
CA ARG A 416 -3.34 23.36 -5.69
C ARG A 416 -3.90 23.84 -7.01
N SER A 417 -4.96 23.19 -7.50
CA SER A 417 -5.59 23.48 -8.79
C SER A 417 -7.09 23.66 -8.65
N PRO A 418 -7.58 24.62 -7.83
CA PRO A 418 -9.01 24.82 -7.58
C PRO A 418 -9.80 25.21 -8.84
N SER A 419 -9.11 25.73 -9.87
CA SER A 419 -9.67 26.05 -11.19
C SER A 419 -9.75 24.87 -12.15
N SER A 420 -9.19 23.70 -11.79
CA SER A 420 -9.30 22.49 -12.60
C SER A 420 -10.76 22.08 -12.75
N SER A 421 -11.13 21.59 -13.94
CA SER A 421 -12.46 21.01 -14.19
C SER A 421 -12.79 19.83 -13.27
N MET A 422 -11.76 19.20 -12.69
CA MET A 422 -11.87 18.05 -11.79
C MET A 422 -11.93 18.43 -10.31
N ALA A 423 -11.68 19.70 -9.95
CA ALA A 423 -11.61 20.15 -8.55
C ALA A 423 -12.94 19.95 -7.81
N SER A 424 -14.08 20.16 -8.47
CA SER A 424 -15.41 19.95 -7.89
C SER A 424 -15.64 18.49 -7.48
N SER A 425 -15.41 17.55 -8.41
CA SER A 425 -15.54 16.11 -8.17
C SER A 425 -14.51 15.62 -7.15
N ALA A 426 -13.25 16.08 -7.24
CA ALA A 426 -12.20 15.75 -6.29
C ALA A 426 -12.54 16.19 -4.85
N PHE A 427 -13.19 17.34 -4.68
CA PHE A 427 -13.64 17.81 -3.37
C PHE A 427 -14.73 16.93 -2.77
N ILE A 428 -15.68 16.47 -3.59
CA ILE A 428 -16.73 15.52 -3.15
C ILE A 428 -16.08 14.18 -2.76
N GLU A 429 -15.17 13.66 -3.59
CA GLU A 429 -14.47 12.40 -3.33
C GLU A 429 -13.58 12.47 -2.08
N LEU A 430 -12.94 13.61 -1.81
CA LEU A 430 -12.23 13.85 -0.54
C LEU A 430 -13.19 13.76 0.65
N GLY A 431 -14.38 14.34 0.54
CA GLY A 431 -15.44 14.23 1.56
C GLY A 431 -15.81 12.77 1.83
N LEU A 432 -16.11 12.00 0.77
CA LEU A 432 -16.44 10.58 0.89
C LEU A 432 -15.32 9.76 1.56
N ALA A 433 -14.06 10.06 1.22
CA ALA A 433 -12.92 9.41 1.86
C ALA A 433 -12.84 9.76 3.35
N CYS A 434 -12.98 11.03 3.72
CA CYS A 434 -13.02 11.46 5.12
C CYS A 434 -14.13 10.76 5.91
N ASP A 435 -15.34 10.72 5.36
CA ASP A 435 -16.50 10.10 6.02
C ASP A 435 -16.29 8.59 6.21
N LEU A 436 -15.64 7.91 5.25
CA LEU A 436 -15.27 6.50 5.38
C LEU A 436 -14.17 6.30 6.46
N PHE A 437 -13.17 7.19 6.52
CA PHE A 437 -12.16 7.16 7.59
C PHE A 437 -12.77 7.39 8.97
N GLU A 438 -13.80 8.24 9.08
CA GLU A 438 -14.54 8.45 10.33
C GLU A 438 -15.25 7.18 10.80
N LYS A 439 -15.96 6.50 9.88
CA LYS A 439 -16.57 5.19 10.15
C LYS A 439 -15.51 4.16 10.59
N GLY A 440 -14.36 4.12 9.89
CA GLY A 440 -13.27 3.20 10.17
C GLY A 440 -12.51 3.47 11.46
N ALA A 441 -12.41 4.73 11.91
CA ALA A 441 -11.64 5.13 13.09
C ALA A 441 -12.14 4.49 14.39
N MET A 442 -13.40 4.03 14.42
CA MET A 442 -13.98 3.28 15.51
C MET A 442 -13.34 1.89 15.68
N HIS A 443 -12.94 1.27 14.56
CA HIS A 443 -12.51 -0.14 14.53
C HIS A 443 -11.05 -0.32 14.10
N SER A 444 -10.43 0.72 13.56
CA SER A 444 -9.05 0.72 13.06
C SER A 444 -8.28 1.92 13.59
N ARG A 445 -7.23 1.64 14.39
CA ARG A 445 -6.32 2.69 14.88
C ARG A 445 -5.61 3.41 13.72
N ARG A 446 -5.20 2.69 12.68
CA ARG A 446 -4.61 3.29 11.46
C ARG A 446 -5.59 4.24 10.76
N ALA A 447 -6.87 3.87 10.68
CA ALA A 447 -7.89 4.78 10.15
C ALA A 447 -8.03 6.04 11.02
N ARG A 448 -7.99 5.89 12.34
CA ARG A 448 -8.02 7.02 13.28
C ARG A 448 -6.84 7.98 13.09
N SER A 449 -5.63 7.46 12.94
CA SER A 449 -4.43 8.28 12.68
C SER A 449 -4.52 9.00 11.33
N GLY A 450 -4.96 8.30 10.27
CA GLY A 450 -5.17 8.90 8.95
C GLY A 450 -6.24 9.99 8.92
N LEU A 451 -7.33 9.81 9.67
CA LEU A 451 -8.46 10.74 9.72
C LEU A 451 -8.04 12.15 10.13
N ALA A 452 -7.15 12.27 11.13
CA ALA A 452 -6.69 13.58 11.61
C ALA A 452 -6.02 14.42 10.50
N ILE A 453 -5.24 13.77 9.64
CA ILE A 453 -4.56 14.44 8.51
C ILE A 453 -5.57 14.80 7.42
N LEU A 454 -6.49 13.87 7.12
CA LEU A 454 -7.51 14.10 6.10
C LEU A 454 -8.49 15.22 6.49
N TYR A 455 -8.79 15.39 7.77
CA TYR A 455 -9.58 16.54 8.24
C TYR A 455 -8.86 17.86 8.02
N LYS A 456 -7.57 17.96 8.37
CA LYS A 456 -6.76 19.15 8.06
C LYS A 456 -6.76 19.44 6.55
N MET A 457 -6.65 18.39 5.73
CA MET A 457 -6.68 18.52 4.27
C MET A 457 -8.05 18.94 3.73
N ARG A 458 -9.15 18.38 4.26
CA ARG A 458 -10.53 18.74 3.92
C ARG A 458 -10.82 20.20 4.26
N GLU A 459 -10.38 20.67 5.42
CA GLU A 459 -10.52 22.07 5.82
C GLU A 459 -9.76 23.01 4.87
N LYS A 460 -8.49 22.70 4.61
CA LYS A 460 -7.68 23.47 3.65
C LYS A 460 -8.31 23.48 2.25
N ALA A 461 -8.80 22.33 1.78
CA ALA A 461 -9.49 22.20 0.51
C ALA A 461 -10.76 23.07 0.47
N PHE A 462 -11.55 23.07 1.55
CA PHE A 462 -12.74 23.91 1.65
C PHE A 462 -12.40 25.41 1.61
N GLN A 463 -11.38 25.84 2.36
CA GLN A 463 -10.93 27.24 2.37
C GLN A 463 -10.47 27.70 0.97
N VAL A 464 -9.59 26.94 0.33
CA VAL A 464 -9.06 27.27 -1.01
C VAL A 464 -10.18 27.27 -2.06
N TYR A 465 -11.04 26.25 -2.06
CA TYR A 465 -12.08 26.09 -3.06
C TYR A 465 -13.21 27.11 -2.90
N SER A 466 -13.58 27.47 -1.66
CA SER A 466 -14.59 28.52 -1.40
C SER A 466 -14.10 29.91 -1.80
N GLN A 467 -12.83 30.24 -1.55
CA GLN A 467 -12.22 31.49 -2.02
C GLN A 467 -12.23 31.58 -3.54
N PHE A 468 -11.86 30.49 -4.22
CA PHE A 468 -11.93 30.42 -5.68
C PHE A 468 -13.36 30.63 -6.21
N ARG A 469 -14.37 29.95 -5.62
CA ARG A 469 -15.78 30.08 -6.04
C ARG A 469 -16.38 31.46 -5.78
N THR A 470 -15.88 32.19 -4.78
CA THR A 470 -16.37 33.54 -4.44
C THR A 470 -15.71 34.65 -5.27
N GLY A 471 -14.83 34.30 -6.21
CA GLY A 471 -14.16 35.27 -7.07
C GLY A 471 -13.06 36.07 -6.37
N ASN A 472 -12.76 35.76 -5.11
CA ASN A 472 -11.59 36.28 -4.43
C ASN A 472 -10.36 35.61 -5.05
N THR A 473 -9.62 36.38 -5.85
CA THR A 473 -8.37 35.92 -6.46
C THR A 473 -7.46 35.39 -5.36
N VAL A 474 -7.05 34.13 -5.49
CA VAL A 474 -5.95 33.57 -4.70
C VAL A 474 -4.75 34.47 -4.99
N SER A 475 -4.40 35.34 -4.05
CA SER A 475 -3.17 36.11 -4.16
C SER A 475 -2.05 35.11 -4.43
N SER A 476 -1.28 35.31 -5.49
CA SER A 476 -0.16 34.46 -5.88
C SER A 476 0.84 34.19 -4.74
N ARG A 477 0.73 34.87 -3.58
CA ARG A 477 1.49 34.57 -2.36
C ARG A 477 1.14 33.22 -1.68
N ILE A 478 0.00 32.58 -1.98
CA ILE A 478 -0.31 31.22 -1.49
C ILE A 478 0.15 30.13 -2.49
N LEU A 479 0.41 30.52 -3.74
CA LEU A 479 0.88 29.66 -4.83
C LEU A 479 2.38 29.83 -5.13
N ALA A 480 3.00 30.94 -4.73
CA ALA A 480 4.43 31.18 -4.77
C ALA A 480 5.05 30.76 -3.43
N VAL A 481 6.00 29.84 -3.51
CA VAL A 481 6.87 29.40 -2.43
C VAL A 481 7.64 30.61 -1.89
N ASP A 482 7.21 31.18 -0.77
CA ASP A 482 8.14 31.87 0.12
C ASP A 482 9.03 30.80 0.75
N LYS A 483 10.35 30.99 0.65
CA LYS A 483 11.35 30.08 1.23
C LYS A 483 10.98 29.77 2.68
N PRO A 484 10.85 28.49 3.05
CA PRO A 484 10.75 28.14 4.45
C PRO A 484 12.12 28.42 5.10
N ASP A 485 12.16 29.33 6.08
CA ASP A 485 13.23 29.41 7.09
C ASP A 485 13.04 28.22 8.04
N TYR A 486 13.46 27.02 7.61
CA TYR A 486 13.32 25.79 8.38
C TYR A 486 14.66 25.06 8.41
N GLY A 487 15.11 24.74 9.62
CA GLY A 487 16.41 24.12 9.90
C GLY A 487 16.58 22.77 9.19
N GLU A 488 17.71 22.64 8.50
CA GLU A 488 18.07 21.47 7.68
C GLU A 488 18.27 20.15 8.46
N ASP A 489 18.17 20.13 9.79
CA ASP A 489 18.62 18.99 10.61
C ASP A 489 17.51 18.01 11.06
N GLU A 490 16.22 18.31 10.86
CA GLU A 490 15.10 17.43 11.27
C GLU A 490 14.42 16.70 10.09
N LEU A 491 14.87 16.97 8.86
CA LEU A 491 14.45 16.28 7.63
C LEU A 491 15.11 14.90 7.46
N ALA A 492 16.18 14.62 8.21
CA ALA A 492 16.96 13.38 8.10
C ALA A 492 16.27 12.14 8.68
N LEU A 493 15.19 12.30 9.45
CA LEU A 493 14.45 11.19 10.08
C LEU A 493 13.34 10.62 9.17
N PHE A 494 12.85 11.40 8.20
CA PHE A 494 11.64 11.09 7.43
C PHE A 494 11.90 10.67 5.98
N GLY A 495 13.17 10.69 5.53
CA GLY A 495 13.58 10.38 4.16
C GLY A 495 14.44 9.14 3.98
N GLY A 496 14.62 8.29 5.00
CA GLY A 496 15.40 7.05 4.87
C GLY A 496 16.87 7.24 4.46
N GLN A 497 17.49 8.39 4.77
CA GLN A 497 18.90 8.62 4.41
C GLN A 497 19.83 7.75 5.27
N THR A 498 20.41 6.72 4.65
CA THR A 498 21.66 6.12 5.14
C THR A 498 22.76 7.17 4.97
N ARG A 499 23.26 7.72 6.08
CA ARG A 499 24.39 8.66 6.13
C ARG A 499 25.58 8.14 5.32
N VAL A 500 25.86 8.73 4.17
CA VAL A 500 27.23 8.77 3.62
C VAL A 500 27.81 10.14 3.97
N LEU A 501 28.53 10.20 5.08
CA LEU A 501 29.31 11.35 5.53
C LEU A 501 30.45 11.66 4.55
N VAL A 502 30.19 12.27 3.40
CA VAL A 502 31.25 12.92 2.59
C VAL A 502 30.72 14.11 1.81
N SER A 503 30.64 15.30 2.43
CA SER A 503 30.59 16.57 1.65
C SER A 503 30.90 17.86 2.43
N LYS A 504 31.41 17.80 3.67
CA LYS A 504 31.89 19.01 4.39
C LYS A 504 33.39 19.35 4.21
N LEU A 505 34.10 18.69 3.29
CA LEU A 505 35.56 18.91 3.10
C LEU A 505 35.98 19.57 1.79
N LEU A 506 35.07 20.01 0.92
CA LEU A 506 35.46 20.62 -0.37
C LEU A 506 35.11 22.10 -0.58
N ASN A 507 34.50 22.78 0.39
CA ASN A 507 34.18 24.22 0.25
C ASN A 507 35.01 25.17 1.12
N SER A 508 36.08 24.69 1.76
CA SER A 508 37.08 25.55 2.40
C SER A 508 38.38 25.61 1.57
N SER A 509 38.29 26.00 0.30
CA SER A 509 39.41 26.63 -0.40
C SER A 509 38.94 27.25 -1.70
N LYS A 510 38.65 28.55 -1.67
CA LYS A 510 39.02 29.54 -2.71
C LYS A 510 38.43 30.89 -2.35
N LYS A 511 39.21 31.67 -1.60
CA LYS A 511 39.04 33.12 -1.48
C LYS A 511 39.78 33.80 -2.64
N THR A 512 39.08 34.75 -3.27
CA THR A 512 39.58 35.95 -3.97
C THR A 512 40.49 35.82 -5.19
N ARG A 513 39.98 36.27 -6.35
CA ARG A 513 40.69 37.25 -7.19
C ARG A 513 39.71 38.06 -8.07
N LYS A 514 39.69 39.38 -7.86
CA LYS A 514 39.11 40.39 -8.77
C LYS A 514 39.94 40.46 -10.06
N GLN A 515 39.29 40.57 -11.22
CA GLN A 515 39.78 41.38 -12.32
C GLN A 515 38.66 41.72 -13.32
N SER A 516 38.65 42.99 -13.67
CA SER A 516 37.81 43.73 -14.61
C SER A 516 38.15 43.46 -16.07
N ALA A 517 37.16 43.41 -16.96
CA ALA A 517 37.24 43.92 -18.34
C ALA A 517 35.84 43.97 -18.99
N SER A 518 35.72 44.87 -19.96
CA SER A 518 34.53 45.56 -20.48
C SER A 518 33.91 44.99 -21.77
N SER A 519 32.58 45.05 -21.86
CA SER A 519 31.71 45.38 -23.03
C SER A 519 31.71 44.50 -24.30
N PRO A 520 30.69 44.60 -25.20
CA PRO A 520 29.26 44.88 -24.99
C PRO A 520 28.32 43.88 -25.72
N ALA A 521 27.04 43.89 -25.34
CA ALA A 521 25.93 43.20 -26.02
C ALA A 521 25.31 44.07 -27.13
N PRO A 522 24.69 43.47 -28.18
CA PRO A 522 23.82 44.20 -29.09
C PRO A 522 22.37 44.16 -28.60
N SER A 523 21.78 45.34 -28.49
CA SER A 523 20.36 45.61 -28.37
C SER A 523 19.66 45.41 -29.70
N LEU A 524 18.42 44.90 -29.69
CA LEU A 524 17.41 45.22 -30.70
C LEU A 524 16.01 45.11 -30.06
N SER A 525 15.26 46.17 -30.32
CA SER A 525 13.98 46.62 -29.77
C SER A 525 12.77 45.90 -30.36
N SER A 526 11.76 45.61 -29.52
CA SER A 526 10.40 45.28 -29.96
C SER A 526 9.51 46.53 -29.84
N PRO A 527 8.70 46.88 -30.85
CA PRO A 527 7.83 48.04 -30.80
C PRO A 527 6.53 47.72 -30.05
N SER A 528 6.12 48.67 -29.22
CA SER A 528 4.79 48.82 -28.65
C SER A 528 3.77 49.15 -29.74
N SER A 529 2.63 48.46 -29.75
CA SER A 529 1.41 48.96 -30.38
C SER A 529 0.21 48.60 -29.50
N GLU A 530 -0.30 49.63 -28.83
CA GLU A 530 -1.65 49.66 -28.28
C GLU A 530 -2.64 49.61 -29.45
N GLY A 531 -3.63 48.72 -29.33
CA GLY A 531 -4.70 48.56 -30.29
C GLY A 531 -5.91 47.97 -29.57
N ASP A 532 -6.72 48.87 -29.03
CA ASP A 532 -8.02 48.60 -28.43
C ASP A 532 -8.96 47.97 -29.47
N ALA A 533 -9.42 46.74 -29.23
CA ALA A 533 -10.54 46.15 -29.96
C ALA A 533 -11.29 45.16 -29.07
N ARG A 534 -12.44 45.62 -28.55
CA ARG A 534 -13.51 44.76 -28.04
C ARG A 534 -13.88 43.72 -29.10
N GLY A 535 -13.55 42.47 -28.83
CA GLY A 535 -13.97 41.30 -29.59
C GLY A 535 -14.56 40.25 -28.65
N THR A 536 -15.79 39.86 -28.93
CA THR A 536 -16.63 38.84 -28.30
C THR A 536 -15.86 37.53 -28.00
N PRO A 537 -16.11 36.83 -26.87
CA PRO A 537 -15.46 35.55 -26.61
C PRO A 537 -16.01 34.48 -27.57
N SER A 538 -15.24 34.17 -28.61
CA SER A 538 -15.41 32.91 -29.35
C SER A 538 -14.93 31.78 -28.46
N ASN A 539 -15.86 30.92 -28.03
CA ASN A 539 -15.61 29.64 -27.38
C ASN A 539 -14.81 28.75 -28.36
N ASP A 540 -13.48 28.79 -28.26
CA ASP A 540 -12.60 27.86 -28.94
C ASP A 540 -12.06 26.86 -27.91
N THR A 541 -12.85 25.83 -27.64
CA THR A 541 -12.56 24.74 -26.68
C THR A 541 -11.42 23.82 -27.17
N SER A 542 -10.78 24.13 -28.31
CA SER A 542 -9.73 23.31 -28.91
C SER A 542 -8.32 23.53 -28.32
N ARG A 543 -8.15 24.48 -27.38
CA ARG A 543 -6.85 24.84 -26.76
C ARG A 543 -6.75 24.57 -25.24
N GLU A 544 -7.58 23.67 -24.69
CA GLU A 544 -7.60 23.42 -23.24
C GLU A 544 -6.65 22.32 -22.74
N VAL A 545 -6.09 21.50 -23.63
CA VAL A 545 -5.30 20.31 -23.27
C VAL A 545 -3.98 20.21 -24.05
N HIS A 546 -2.95 19.63 -23.42
CA HIS A 546 -1.64 19.43 -24.05
C HIS A 546 -1.68 18.32 -25.13
N PRO A 547 -0.96 18.44 -26.26
CA PRO A 547 -0.95 17.43 -27.33
C PRO A 547 -0.55 16.01 -26.88
N SER A 548 0.33 15.89 -25.87
CA SER A 548 0.72 14.59 -25.30
C SER A 548 -0.47 13.80 -24.75
N LEU A 549 -1.52 14.49 -24.28
CA LEU A 549 -2.74 13.84 -23.83
C LEU A 549 -3.52 13.24 -25.00
N VAL A 550 -3.58 13.93 -26.13
CA VAL A 550 -4.25 13.45 -27.34
C VAL A 550 -3.54 12.21 -27.88
N GLU A 551 -2.21 12.23 -27.92
CA GLU A 551 -1.38 11.09 -28.31
C GLU A 551 -1.57 9.91 -27.35
N TYR A 552 -1.52 10.15 -26.04
CA TYR A 552 -1.75 9.12 -25.02
C TYR A 552 -3.13 8.47 -25.14
N LEU A 553 -4.20 9.26 -25.34
CA LEU A 553 -5.54 8.70 -25.51
C LEU A 553 -5.66 7.88 -26.80
N ALA A 554 -4.91 8.22 -27.85
CA ALA A 554 -4.86 7.47 -29.10
C ALA A 554 -4.09 6.13 -28.99
N MET A 555 -3.26 5.95 -27.95
CA MET A 555 -2.59 4.66 -27.68
C MET A 555 -3.55 3.57 -27.20
N PHE A 556 -4.76 3.94 -26.76
CA PHE A 556 -5.77 2.99 -26.31
C PHE A 556 -6.90 2.89 -27.33
N PRO A 557 -7.45 1.68 -27.58
CA PRO A 557 -8.60 1.54 -28.47
C PRO A 557 -9.77 2.40 -27.95
N PRO A 558 -10.54 3.05 -28.85
CA PRO A 558 -11.67 3.86 -28.43
C PRO A 558 -12.66 2.99 -27.66
N SER A 559 -12.93 3.37 -26.40
CA SER A 559 -14.07 2.82 -25.67
C SER A 559 -15.33 3.15 -26.49
N ASN A 560 -16.01 2.11 -26.99
CA ASN A 560 -17.34 2.25 -27.59
C ASN A 560 -18.35 2.68 -26.50
N ALA A 561 -18.31 3.95 -26.11
CA ALA A 561 -19.41 4.58 -25.43
C ALA A 561 -20.45 4.96 -26.51
N PRO A 562 -21.71 4.53 -26.41
CA PRO A 562 -22.71 4.93 -27.39
C PRO A 562 -22.89 6.44 -27.31
N SER A 563 -22.58 7.13 -28.40
CA SER A 563 -22.96 8.52 -28.62
C SER A 563 -24.48 8.62 -28.47
N ARG A 564 -24.97 9.31 -27.44
CA ARG A 564 -26.38 9.72 -27.39
C ARG A 564 -26.61 10.70 -28.52
N SER A 565 -27.09 10.20 -29.66
CA SER A 565 -27.68 11.02 -30.70
C SER A 565 -28.89 11.73 -30.11
N SER A 566 -28.84 13.05 -30.06
CA SER A 566 -29.98 13.92 -29.80
C SER A 566 -31.02 13.71 -30.90
N SER A 567 -32.06 12.94 -30.61
CA SER A 567 -33.27 12.86 -31.44
C SER A 567 -34.40 13.64 -30.76
N ASP A 568 -34.65 14.83 -31.27
CA ASP A 568 -35.91 15.55 -31.14
C ASP A 568 -37.06 14.64 -31.58
N GLY A 569 -37.99 14.37 -30.66
CA GLY A 569 -39.17 13.56 -30.90
C GLY A 569 -40.43 14.42 -30.93
N HIS A 570 -40.75 14.95 -32.11
CA HIS A 570 -42.13 15.32 -32.44
C HIS A 570 -43.01 14.07 -32.51
N LYS A 571 -44.20 14.18 -31.92
CA LYS A 571 -45.27 13.18 -31.97
C LYS A 571 -45.75 12.97 -33.41
N ASN A 572 -45.94 11.72 -33.82
CA ASN A 572 -47.20 11.25 -34.43
C ASN A 572 -47.25 9.72 -34.52
N THR A 573 -48.45 9.22 -34.27
CA THR A 573 -48.92 7.83 -34.18
C THR A 573 -49.44 7.27 -35.51
N MET A 574 -49.75 5.96 -35.51
CA MET A 574 -50.45 5.11 -36.50
C MET A 574 -49.53 4.42 -37.52
N GLU A 575 -49.69 3.16 -37.95
CA GLU A 575 -50.44 1.94 -37.57
C GLU A 575 -49.93 0.81 -38.51
N GLU A 576 -50.27 -0.47 -38.22
CA GLU A 576 -50.24 -1.65 -39.14
C GLU A 576 -48.86 -2.20 -39.61
N GLU A 577 -48.65 -3.49 -39.92
CA GLU A 577 -49.22 -4.81 -39.62
C GLU A 577 -48.28 -5.85 -40.30
N SER A 578 -48.21 -7.09 -39.79
CA SER A 578 -47.92 -8.35 -40.52
C SER A 578 -46.48 -8.82 -40.93
N ALA A 579 -45.99 -9.82 -40.18
CA ALA A 579 -45.60 -11.20 -40.55
C ALA A 579 -44.35 -11.57 -41.44
N PRO A 580 -43.74 -12.78 -41.23
CA PRO A 580 -42.38 -13.20 -41.64
C PRO A 580 -42.40 -14.38 -42.67
N PRO A 581 -41.42 -15.32 -42.79
CA PRO A 581 -39.93 -15.32 -42.91
C PRO A 581 -39.47 -16.07 -44.21
N MET A 582 -38.16 -16.30 -44.46
CA MET A 582 -37.54 -17.59 -44.91
C MET A 582 -36.06 -17.46 -45.43
N PRO A 583 -35.23 -18.55 -45.40
CA PRO A 583 -33.75 -18.57 -45.42
C PRO A 583 -33.17 -19.29 -46.68
N PRO A 584 -31.99 -19.96 -46.67
CA PRO A 584 -30.60 -19.59 -46.32
C PRO A 584 -29.62 -19.79 -47.52
N SER A 585 -28.37 -19.33 -47.42
CA SER A 585 -27.24 -19.92 -48.18
C SER A 585 -25.87 -19.42 -47.71
N GLU A 586 -25.08 -20.31 -47.10
CA GLU A 586 -23.63 -20.16 -46.92
C GLU A 586 -22.89 -20.36 -48.26
N PRO A 587 -21.69 -19.78 -48.42
CA PRO A 587 -20.51 -20.64 -48.28
C PRO A 587 -19.36 -20.02 -47.47
N GLN A 588 -18.62 -20.93 -46.86
CA GLN A 588 -17.47 -20.78 -45.96
C GLN A 588 -16.35 -19.89 -46.51
N GLN A 589 -15.87 -18.97 -45.67
CA GLN A 589 -14.48 -18.50 -45.67
C GLN A 589 -13.94 -18.58 -44.24
N GLU A 590 -12.79 -19.24 -44.12
CA GLU A 590 -11.98 -19.38 -42.91
C GLU A 590 -11.76 -18.00 -42.27
N GLN A 591 -12.38 -17.79 -41.10
CA GLN A 591 -12.28 -16.56 -40.35
C GLN A 591 -11.39 -16.83 -39.14
N TYR A 592 -10.22 -16.19 -39.09
CA TYR A 592 -9.57 -15.86 -37.82
C TYR A 592 -10.60 -15.07 -36.99
N GLN A 593 -11.32 -15.76 -36.10
CA GLN A 593 -12.31 -15.10 -35.26
C GLN A 593 -11.59 -14.45 -34.08
N MET A 594 -11.39 -13.13 -34.22
CA MET A 594 -11.33 -12.21 -33.10
C MET A 594 -12.47 -12.56 -32.14
N TRP A 595 -12.15 -12.70 -30.86
CA TRP A 595 -13.15 -12.79 -29.80
C TRP A 595 -14.18 -11.65 -29.96
N PRO A 596 -15.47 -11.87 -29.65
CA PRO A 596 -16.44 -10.79 -29.63
C PRO A 596 -15.89 -9.71 -28.70
N ASN A 597 -15.83 -8.47 -29.18
CA ASN A 597 -15.44 -7.29 -28.40
C ASN A 597 -16.41 -7.13 -27.21
N TRP A 598 -16.18 -7.87 -26.13
CA TRP A 598 -16.66 -7.49 -24.81
C TRP A 598 -15.86 -6.26 -24.41
N ALA A 599 -16.45 -5.08 -24.57
CA ALA A 599 -15.95 -3.88 -23.95
C ALA A 599 -16.29 -3.98 -22.46
N PRO A 600 -15.33 -4.20 -21.55
CA PRO A 600 -15.63 -4.12 -20.14
C PRO A 600 -16.20 -2.72 -19.86
N PRO A 601 -17.23 -2.55 -19.03
CA PRO A 601 -17.52 -1.25 -18.47
C PRO A 601 -16.22 -0.77 -17.85
N SER A 602 -15.73 0.38 -18.30
CA SER A 602 -14.49 0.91 -17.74
C SER A 602 -14.66 1.06 -16.23
N LEU A 603 -13.56 0.91 -15.47
CA LEU A 603 -13.45 1.38 -14.06
C LEU A 603 -13.90 2.85 -13.87
N PHE A 604 -14.21 3.55 -14.98
CA PHE A 604 -14.37 4.98 -15.13
C PHE A 604 -15.74 5.36 -15.73
N THR A 605 -16.72 4.45 -15.70
CA THR A 605 -18.10 4.80 -16.10
C THR A 605 -18.72 5.67 -14.99
N PRO A 606 -19.13 6.92 -15.26
CA PRO A 606 -19.78 7.74 -14.24
C PRO A 606 -21.11 7.10 -13.83
N LEU A 607 -21.44 7.15 -12.54
CA LEU A 607 -22.74 6.73 -12.03
C LEU A 607 -23.85 7.61 -12.64
N PRO A 608 -25.07 7.06 -12.83
CA PRO A 608 -26.25 7.85 -13.20
C PRO A 608 -26.45 9.01 -12.22
N MET A 609 -26.91 10.15 -12.72
CA MET A 609 -27.15 11.37 -11.93
C MET A 609 -28.08 11.13 -10.72
N GLU A 610 -28.93 10.10 -10.80
CA GLU A 610 -29.88 9.67 -9.77
C GLU A 610 -29.22 9.09 -8.50
N THR A 611 -27.95 8.66 -8.56
CA THR A 611 -27.22 8.28 -7.33
C THR A 611 -26.84 9.50 -6.48
N PHE A 612 -26.77 10.69 -7.09
CA PHE A 612 -26.39 11.94 -6.42
C PHE A 612 -27.58 12.71 -5.85
N SER A 613 -28.82 12.37 -6.22
CA SER A 613 -30.01 13.13 -5.78
C SER A 613 -30.27 13.05 -4.28
N ASN A 614 -29.77 12.02 -3.60
CA ASN A 614 -29.89 11.89 -2.14
C ASN A 614 -28.85 12.71 -1.35
N ILE A 615 -27.83 13.28 -2.03
CA ILE A 615 -26.72 14.02 -1.38
C ILE A 615 -26.97 15.54 -1.40
N THR A 616 -27.78 16.03 -2.34
CA THR A 616 -28.03 17.47 -2.52
C THR A 616 -28.86 18.12 -1.39
N THR A 617 -29.52 17.35 -0.55
CA THR A 617 -30.53 17.87 0.39
C THR A 617 -29.96 18.30 1.76
N GLU A 618 -28.70 18.01 2.06
CA GLU A 618 -28.08 18.38 3.36
C GLU A 618 -26.83 19.27 3.24
N LEU A 619 -26.83 20.19 2.27
CA LEU A 619 -25.81 21.23 2.19
C LEU A 619 -26.45 22.61 2.01
N THR A 620 -26.87 23.26 3.12
CA THR A 620 -26.94 24.74 3.34
C THR A 620 -27.52 25.07 4.76
N PRO A 621 -27.24 26.26 5.35
CA PRO A 621 -26.30 26.42 6.46
C PRO A 621 -26.95 26.75 7.83
N PHE A 622 -26.12 26.73 8.87
CA PHE A 622 -26.37 27.24 10.23
C PHE A 622 -27.49 28.29 10.35
N SER A 623 -28.56 27.94 11.08
CA SER A 623 -29.51 28.87 11.67
C SER A 623 -29.32 28.83 13.18
N SER A 624 -28.85 29.94 13.75
CA SER A 624 -28.86 30.21 15.19
C SER A 624 -30.31 30.36 15.67
N GLY A 625 -30.81 29.39 16.43
CA GLY A 625 -32.13 29.44 17.06
C GLY A 625 -32.13 28.73 18.42
N GLN A 626 -32.41 29.48 19.48
CA GLN A 626 -32.53 28.99 20.85
C GLN A 626 -33.67 27.97 21.00
N SER A 627 -33.39 26.78 21.53
CA SER A 627 -34.39 25.97 22.22
C SER A 627 -33.73 24.99 23.20
N SER A 628 -34.12 25.14 24.47
CA SER A 628 -33.73 24.37 25.64
C SER A 628 -34.19 22.90 25.56
N ALA A 629 -33.25 21.95 25.66
CA ALA A 629 -33.50 20.63 26.27
C ALA A 629 -32.16 19.97 26.63
N THR A 630 -32.05 19.53 27.87
CA THR A 630 -30.89 18.91 28.52
C THR A 630 -30.62 17.49 27.99
N ALA A 631 -29.45 17.26 27.40
CA ALA A 631 -28.81 15.95 27.30
C ALA A 631 -27.29 16.14 27.22
N GLU A 632 -26.58 15.66 28.24
CA GLU A 632 -25.13 15.71 28.34
C GLU A 632 -24.48 14.90 27.20
N THR A 633 -23.77 15.59 26.31
CA THR A 633 -22.82 14.98 25.36
C THR A 633 -21.44 15.51 25.72
N THR A 634 -20.58 14.62 26.22
CA THR A 634 -19.17 14.92 26.48
C THR A 634 -18.42 14.97 25.14
N PRO A 635 -17.67 16.05 24.82
CA PRO A 635 -16.84 16.09 23.64
C PRO A 635 -15.61 15.20 23.84
N VAL A 636 -15.38 14.24 22.95
CA VAL A 636 -14.13 13.47 22.91
C VAL A 636 -13.05 14.37 22.32
N GLU A 637 -12.22 14.95 23.18
CA GLU A 637 -11.03 15.70 22.79
C GLU A 637 -9.94 14.71 22.36
N ILE A 638 -9.74 14.53 21.06
CA ILE A 638 -8.68 13.66 20.51
C ILE A 638 -7.35 14.43 20.61
N LYS A 639 -6.64 14.23 21.72
CA LYS A 639 -5.23 14.64 21.83
C LYS A 639 -4.40 13.74 20.91
N THR A 640 -3.67 14.36 19.99
CA THR A 640 -2.66 13.70 19.16
C THR A 640 -1.35 13.67 19.94
N ASP A 641 -0.79 12.47 20.12
CA ASP A 641 0.54 12.30 20.73
C ASP A 641 1.60 12.50 19.62
N PRO A 642 2.54 13.46 19.78
CA PRO A 642 3.61 13.70 18.81
C PRO A 642 4.63 12.55 18.67
N SER A 643 4.53 11.50 19.47
CA SER A 643 5.34 10.27 19.35
C SER A 643 4.71 9.15 18.49
N ASP A 644 3.50 9.36 17.96
CA ASP A 644 2.76 8.33 17.20
C ASP A 644 3.44 8.06 15.84
N VAL A 645 4.12 6.91 15.74
CA VAL A 645 4.80 6.39 14.53
C VAL A 645 3.80 6.05 13.39
N SER A 646 2.51 6.28 13.61
CA SER A 646 1.38 5.90 12.76
C SER A 646 1.41 6.49 11.35
N LEU A 647 2.09 7.63 11.14
CA LEU A 647 2.25 8.24 9.82
C LEU A 647 3.13 7.40 8.89
N VAL A 648 4.17 6.77 9.43
CA VAL A 648 5.06 5.85 8.69
C VAL A 648 4.30 4.58 8.31
N ASP A 649 3.41 4.14 9.19
CA ASP A 649 2.62 2.92 9.04
C ASP A 649 1.46 3.06 8.04
N LEU A 650 0.99 4.30 7.81
CA LEU A 650 0.01 4.66 6.78
C LEU A 650 0.68 5.01 5.42
N GLY A 651 2.00 5.12 5.40
CA GLY A 651 2.76 5.93 4.45
C GLY A 651 3.44 5.16 3.32
N MET A 652 2.68 4.37 2.57
CA MET A 652 3.07 3.80 1.27
C MET A 652 3.56 4.85 0.23
N MET A 653 3.30 6.13 0.50
CA MET A 653 3.69 7.26 -0.34
C MET A 653 4.77 8.16 0.29
N MET A 654 5.41 7.74 1.39
CA MET A 654 6.32 8.60 2.16
C MET A 654 7.78 8.14 2.12
N THR A 655 8.10 7.11 1.34
CA THR A 655 9.47 6.59 1.22
C THR A 655 10.22 7.31 0.09
N GLY A 656 11.37 7.90 0.41
CA GLY A 656 12.17 8.74 -0.50
C GLY A 656 13.42 8.05 -1.05
N GLU A 657 13.43 6.72 -1.16
CA GLU A 657 14.66 5.96 -1.47
C GLU A 657 14.99 5.93 -2.97
N SER A 658 14.04 6.29 -3.86
CA SER A 658 14.25 6.35 -5.32
C SER A 658 14.27 7.79 -5.84
N GLY A 659 14.97 8.03 -6.97
CA GLY A 659 14.99 9.34 -7.62
C GLY A 659 13.61 9.83 -8.10
N MET A 660 12.67 8.91 -8.30
CA MET A 660 11.26 9.25 -8.58
C MET A 660 10.53 9.79 -7.35
N ASP A 661 10.87 9.29 -6.17
CA ASP A 661 10.17 9.60 -4.93
C ASP A 661 10.63 10.91 -4.30
N GLU A 662 11.87 11.34 -4.56
CA GLU A 662 12.37 12.66 -4.11
C GLU A 662 11.45 13.81 -4.53
N GLN A 663 10.96 13.79 -5.78
CA GLN A 663 10.04 14.81 -6.31
C GLN A 663 8.70 14.80 -5.59
N TRP A 664 8.17 13.61 -5.32
CA TRP A 664 6.92 13.43 -4.60
C TRP A 664 7.03 13.89 -3.14
N ILE A 665 8.13 13.56 -2.46
CA ILE A 665 8.39 13.99 -1.07
C ILE A 665 8.53 15.52 -0.99
N SER A 666 9.23 16.15 -1.94
CA SER A 666 9.30 17.60 -2.02
C SER A 666 7.91 18.21 -2.17
N PHE A 667 7.11 17.66 -3.08
CA PHE A 667 5.74 18.12 -3.31
C PHE A 667 4.85 18.01 -2.06
N MET A 668 4.97 16.92 -1.30
CA MET A 668 4.22 16.71 -0.05
C MET A 668 4.62 17.72 1.03
N ARG A 669 5.92 18.05 1.12
CA ARG A 669 6.46 19.09 2.02
C ARG A 669 5.91 20.47 1.65
N ASP A 670 5.99 20.84 0.37
CA ASP A 670 5.50 22.12 -0.14
C ASP A 670 3.97 22.24 -0.04
N SER A 671 3.28 21.10 0.02
CA SER A 671 1.83 21.03 0.26
C SER A 671 1.44 21.25 1.72
N GLY A 672 2.41 21.34 2.65
CA GLY A 672 2.15 21.54 4.07
C GLY A 672 1.46 20.35 4.74
N LEU A 673 1.51 19.18 4.11
CA LEU A 673 1.00 17.91 4.66
C LEU A 673 2.04 17.25 5.60
N LEU A 674 3.28 17.75 5.57
CA LEU A 674 4.37 17.44 6.49
C LEU A 674 4.66 18.68 7.34
N GLN A 675 4.16 18.75 8.58
CA GLN A 675 4.46 19.82 9.55
C GLN A 675 5.05 19.24 10.84
N ILE A 676 6.09 19.91 11.38
CA ILE A 676 6.71 19.66 12.69
C ILE A 676 6.28 20.79 13.64
N ASP A 677 5.75 20.45 14.81
CA ASP A 677 5.48 21.41 15.88
C ASP A 677 6.77 21.72 16.65
N GLY A 678 7.25 22.96 16.54
CA GLY A 678 8.33 23.48 17.37
C GLY A 678 7.80 24.00 18.69
N ASN A 679 7.94 23.24 19.78
CA ASN A 679 8.03 23.81 21.11
C ASN A 679 8.63 22.81 22.12
N GLY A 680 9.92 22.98 22.43
CA GLY A 680 10.64 22.15 23.40
C GLY A 680 11.93 22.79 23.89
N MET A 681 11.95 24.10 24.11
CA MET A 681 13.09 24.78 24.76
C MET A 681 13.00 24.57 26.28
N GLY A 682 13.42 23.40 26.75
CA GLY A 682 13.71 23.13 28.16
C GLY A 682 15.19 23.39 28.43
N MET A 683 15.52 24.50 29.09
CA MET A 683 16.87 24.76 29.57
C MET A 683 17.33 23.69 30.57
N TYR A 684 18.36 22.93 30.20
CA TYR A 684 19.33 22.37 31.15
C TYR A 684 20.73 22.53 30.58
N THR A 685 21.38 23.63 30.95
CA THR A 685 22.82 23.79 30.80
C THR A 685 23.53 22.87 31.81
N SER A 686 24.23 21.84 31.34
CA SER A 686 25.33 21.24 32.08
C SER A 686 26.64 21.69 31.44
N SER A 687 27.32 22.59 32.12
CA SER A 687 28.66 23.09 31.77
C SER A 687 29.69 21.94 31.76
N PRO A 688 30.71 21.98 30.89
CA PRO A 688 31.81 21.02 30.93
C PRO A 688 32.70 21.28 32.16
N PRO A 689 33.31 20.26 32.78
CA PRO A 689 34.23 20.47 33.88
C PRO A 689 35.54 21.08 33.35
N THR A 690 35.80 22.31 33.78
CA THR A 690 37.08 23.00 33.65
C THR A 690 38.14 22.28 34.48
N PHE A 691 39.12 21.66 33.83
CA PHE A 691 40.37 21.28 34.49
C PHE A 691 41.17 22.54 34.78
N MET A 692 41.16 23.01 36.04
CA MET A 692 42.18 23.92 36.54
C MET A 692 43.39 23.12 37.00
N ALA A 693 44.47 23.27 36.24
CA ALA A 693 45.82 22.96 36.69
C ALA A 693 46.21 23.91 37.82
N HIS A 694 46.67 23.35 38.95
CA HIS A 694 47.51 24.06 39.89
C HIS A 694 48.97 23.65 39.62
N GLU A 695 49.78 24.64 39.26
CA GLU A 695 51.23 24.56 39.12
C GLU A 695 51.96 24.39 40.46
N GLY A 696 53.10 23.68 40.40
CA GLY A 696 54.25 23.78 41.32
C GLY A 696 54.10 23.01 42.64
N VAL A 697 55.05 22.16 43.08
CA VAL A 697 56.50 22.37 43.10
C VAL A 697 57.26 21.04 43.30
N ASN A 698 58.40 20.94 42.60
CA ASN A 698 59.63 20.16 42.85
C ASN A 698 59.96 18.83 42.13
N GLN A 699 60.87 19.01 41.15
CA GLN A 699 62.19 18.34 40.96
C GLN A 699 62.24 16.96 40.28
N THR A 700 62.65 16.89 38.99
CA THR A 700 64.04 16.66 38.45
C THR A 700 64.66 15.34 38.92
N THR A 701 65.16 14.40 38.09
CA THR A 701 66.03 14.43 36.88
C THR A 701 66.05 13.00 36.29
N GLY A 702 66.00 12.76 34.97
CA GLY A 702 67.15 12.74 34.01
C GLY A 702 67.42 11.27 33.60
N TYR A 703 67.64 10.87 32.36
CA TYR A 703 67.94 11.53 31.08
C TYR A 703 67.38 10.67 29.93
#